data_AF-A0A6P3ZWA7-F1
#
_entry.id   AF-A0A6P3ZWA7-F1
#
_cell.length_a   1.000
_cell.length_b   1.000
_cell.length_c   1.000
_cell.angle_alpha   90.00
_cell.angle_beta   90.00
_cell.angle_gamma   90.00
#
_symmetry.space_group_name_H-M   'P 1'
#
loop_
_entity.id
_entity.type
_entity.pdbx_description
1 polymer ?
#
loop_
_entity_poly.entity_id
_entity_poly.type
_entity_poly.pdbx_seq_one_letter_code
_entity_poly.pdbx_strand_id
1 'polypeptide(L)'
;MAAYQFSVSQSKTLSFWHYDSRSSLIDFSCRTSKSKLLFVRTFNPLPLRRRKSFSVKCVSSEPTQKLDDPITQEEAPNTVNSFALDASSIASSIKYHAEFTPYFSPEKFEPPKAFFATAQSVRDALIINWNTTYDYYEKLNVKQAYYLSMEFLQGRALLNAIGNLELTGAYAEALTKLGHKLENIVSQEPDAALGNGGLGRLASCFLDSLATLNYPAWGYGLRYKYGLFKQRITKDGQEEVAEDWLELGNPWEIVRNDVSYPVKFYGKVVSGADGKRHWIGGEDIKAVAYDVPIPGYKTKTTINLRLWSTKAPSGDLDLSAFNAGDHTKAYEALANAEKICFILYPGDETEEGKILRLKQQYTLCSASLQDIIARFERRSGDFIKWEDFPEKVAVQMNDTHPTLCIPELMRILIDLKGLSWKDAWNITQRTVAYTNHTVLPEALEKWSLELVQKLLPRHIEIIELIDEELVSTIVSEYGTEDLDLLEEKLKEMRILENVDLPAPFADLLVKPIESSIVVPTEELENSEEVEPVGEKDESEEKDESEEIDESEEKDPEEEEEQVLPEPLPEPPKLVRMANLCVVGGHAVNGVAEIHSEIVKDEVFNAFFKLWPEKFQNKTNGVTPRRWIRFCNPGLSKIISDWIGTEEWVLNTERLAELRKFADNEDLQTQWRAAKTSNKLKVVSFLKEKTGYSVSPDALFDIQVKRIHEYKRQMLNILGIVYRYKKMKEMSASERKATFVPRVCIFGGKAFATYVQAKRIVKFITDVGATVNHDPDIGDLLKVVFVPDYNVSVAELLIPASELSQHISTAGMEASGTSNMKFAMNGCIQIGTLDGANVEIREEVGEDNFFLFGAKAHEIAGLRKERAEGEFVPDPRFEEVKKFVRSGVFGPYNYDELMGSLEGNEGYGRADYFLVGKDFPSYIECQEKIDEAYQDQKRWTRMSILNTAGSYKFSSDRTIHEYAKDIWNIKPVELP
;
A
#
# COMPACT_ATOMS: atom_id res chain seq x y z
N MET A 1 30.06 -26.33 14.92
CA MET A 1 30.70 -27.36 15.78
C MET A 1 32.12 -26.91 16.12
N ALA A 2 32.72 -27.53 17.14
CA ALA A 2 33.98 -27.19 17.84
C ALA A 2 33.78 -26.24 19.03
N ALA A 3 33.88 -26.80 20.23
CA ALA A 3 33.70 -26.13 21.51
C ALA A 3 35.05 -25.79 22.15
N TYR A 4 35.07 -24.80 23.05
CA TYR A 4 36.06 -24.73 24.12
C TYR A 4 35.39 -24.40 25.45
N GLN A 5 35.36 -25.39 26.34
CA GLN A 5 35.15 -25.21 27.77
C GLN A 5 36.47 -24.77 28.41
N PHE A 6 36.40 -23.99 29.50
CA PHE A 6 37.34 -24.17 30.61
C PHE A 6 36.63 -23.93 31.94
N SER A 7 36.91 -24.81 32.91
CA SER A 7 36.14 -24.96 34.15
C SER A 7 36.85 -24.39 35.38
N VAL A 8 36.03 -23.76 36.22
CA VAL A 8 36.17 -23.39 37.63
C VAL A 8 37.05 -24.32 38.50
N SER A 9 37.87 -23.76 39.39
CA SER A 9 37.95 -24.21 40.81
C SER A 9 38.49 -23.13 41.80
N GLN A 10 37.65 -22.75 42.76
CA GLN A 10 37.90 -22.53 44.21
C GLN A 10 39.10 -21.68 44.74
N SER A 11 39.05 -21.01 45.89
CA SER A 11 37.98 -20.54 46.81
C SER A 11 38.60 -19.67 47.93
N LYS A 12 37.86 -18.72 48.53
CA LYS A 12 38.01 -18.28 49.95
C LYS A 12 36.91 -17.32 50.44
N THR A 13 35.89 -17.92 51.08
CA THR A 13 35.21 -17.51 52.33
C THR A 13 34.88 -16.04 52.70
N LEU A 14 33.58 -15.87 53.04
CA LEU A 14 32.98 -15.15 54.19
C LEU A 14 32.79 -13.62 54.16
N SER A 15 31.54 -13.17 54.06
CA SER A 15 30.72 -12.85 55.25
C SER A 15 29.24 -12.58 54.88
N PHE A 16 28.30 -12.97 55.76
CA PHE A 16 26.85 -12.72 55.65
C PHE A 16 26.38 -12.07 56.95
N TRP A 17 25.40 -11.16 56.86
CA TRP A 17 24.64 -10.64 58.00
C TRP A 17 23.14 -10.72 57.68
N HIS A 18 22.36 -11.21 58.64
CA HIS A 18 20.88 -11.22 58.62
C HIS A 18 20.31 -9.92 59.17
N TYR A 19 19.10 -9.54 58.75
CA TYR A 19 18.00 -9.28 59.70
C TYR A 19 16.60 -9.42 59.04
N ASP A 20 15.58 -9.55 59.89
CA ASP A 20 14.25 -10.11 59.61
C ASP A 20 13.29 -9.30 58.71
N SER A 21 12.32 -10.02 58.13
CA SER A 21 10.98 -9.49 57.78
C SER A 21 9.90 -10.35 58.44
N ARG A 22 8.92 -9.71 59.08
CA ARG A 22 7.84 -10.38 59.84
C ARG A 22 6.61 -10.64 58.96
N SER A 23 6.14 -11.87 58.93
CA SER A 23 4.80 -12.23 58.44
C SER A 23 3.82 -12.38 59.60
N SER A 24 2.63 -11.78 59.47
CA SER A 24 1.53 -11.95 60.43
C SER A 24 0.40 -12.77 59.81
N LEU A 25 0.33 -14.05 60.17
CA LEU A 25 -0.86 -14.88 59.99
C LEU A 25 -1.81 -14.65 61.17
N ILE A 26 -3.11 -14.56 60.88
CA ILE A 26 -4.17 -14.67 61.90
C ILE A 26 -4.93 -15.96 61.62
N ASP A 27 -4.92 -16.84 62.60
CA ASP A 27 -5.54 -18.15 62.60
C ASP A 27 -6.91 -18.05 63.31
N PHE A 28 -7.94 -18.75 62.82
CA PHE A 28 -9.17 -18.98 63.60
C PHE A 28 -9.82 -20.32 63.28
N SER A 29 -10.29 -20.97 64.34
CA SER A 29 -10.43 -22.42 64.43
C SER A 29 -11.74 -23.01 63.90
N CYS A 30 -11.65 -24.25 63.43
CA CYS A 30 -12.77 -25.10 63.02
C CYS A 30 -13.58 -25.66 64.21
N ARG A 31 -14.91 -25.80 64.07
CA ARG A 31 -15.67 -26.95 64.63
C ARG A 31 -17.08 -27.20 64.02
N THR A 32 -17.16 -28.25 63.20
CA THR A 32 -18.15 -29.36 63.24
C THR A 32 -19.69 -29.14 63.05
N SER A 33 -20.20 -29.80 62.00
CA SER A 33 -21.22 -30.91 62.05
C SER A 33 -22.73 -30.67 61.74
N LYS A 34 -23.18 -31.29 60.62
CA LYS A 34 -24.52 -31.90 60.32
C LYS A 34 -25.75 -30.95 60.15
N SER A 35 -26.82 -31.26 59.39
CA SER A 35 -27.07 -32.23 58.29
C SER A 35 -28.48 -32.07 57.66
N LYS A 36 -28.62 -32.38 56.34
CA LYS A 36 -29.80 -32.96 55.61
C LYS A 36 -31.21 -32.28 55.62
N LEU A 37 -31.60 -31.75 54.45
CA LEU A 37 -32.64 -32.24 53.49
C LEU A 37 -33.98 -32.91 53.92
N LEU A 38 -35.06 -32.58 53.15
CA LEU A 38 -36.41 -33.19 52.93
C LEU A 38 -37.62 -32.43 53.55
N PHE A 39 -38.55 -31.83 52.77
CA PHE A 39 -39.78 -32.36 52.07
C PHE A 39 -40.92 -32.78 53.06
N VAL A 40 -42.23 -32.42 52.98
CA VAL A 40 -43.26 -32.54 51.89
C VAL A 40 -44.56 -31.69 52.14
N ARG A 41 -45.19 -31.17 51.05
CA ARG A 41 -46.64 -30.83 50.70
C ARG A 41 -47.76 -30.69 51.78
N THR A 42 -48.79 -29.84 51.53
CA THR A 42 -50.07 -30.18 50.83
C THR A 42 -50.73 -29.05 49.96
N PHE A 43 -51.65 -29.43 49.04
CA PHE A 43 -52.41 -28.58 48.07
C PHE A 43 -53.78 -28.09 48.68
N ASN A 44 -54.75 -27.38 48.06
CA ASN A 44 -55.15 -26.98 46.67
C ASN A 44 -56.22 -25.81 46.78
N PRO A 45 -57.01 -25.33 45.76
CA PRO A 45 -56.99 -25.45 44.28
C PRO A 45 -57.17 -24.11 43.46
N LEU A 46 -57.22 -24.27 42.12
CA LEU A 46 -57.35 -23.29 41.00
C LEU A 46 -58.77 -22.70 40.76
N PRO A 47 -58.96 -21.61 39.93
CA PRO A 47 -59.18 -21.76 38.46
C PRO A 47 -58.68 -20.65 37.46
N LEU A 48 -58.08 -21.13 36.35
CA LEU A 48 -58.08 -20.72 34.91
C LEU A 48 -58.17 -19.26 34.34
N ARG A 49 -57.18 -18.97 33.44
CA ARG A 49 -57.23 -18.26 32.10
C ARG A 49 -57.73 -16.78 32.03
N ARG A 50 -57.21 -15.87 31.18
CA ARG A 50 -56.68 -15.99 29.78
C ARG A 50 -55.76 -14.79 29.38
N ARG A 51 -55.06 -14.90 28.23
CA ARG A 51 -54.04 -13.97 27.64
C ARG A 51 -54.48 -12.52 27.35
N LYS A 52 -53.56 -11.54 27.41
CA LYS A 52 -53.13 -10.69 26.26
C LYS A 52 -51.91 -9.78 26.53
N SER A 53 -51.35 -9.26 25.43
CA SER A 53 -50.14 -8.45 25.22
C SER A 53 -49.89 -7.24 26.14
N PHE A 54 -48.62 -6.91 26.36
CA PHE A 54 -48.18 -5.54 26.68
C PHE A 54 -47.09 -5.04 25.71
N SER A 55 -47.39 -3.89 25.10
CA SER A 55 -46.41 -3.02 24.43
C SER A 55 -45.86 -2.06 25.48
N VAL A 56 -44.54 -1.84 25.48
CA VAL A 56 -43.92 -0.77 26.28
C VAL A 56 -43.71 0.44 25.37
N LYS A 57 -44.53 1.48 25.57
CA LYS A 57 -44.25 2.82 25.04
C LYS A 57 -43.33 3.56 26.03
N CYS A 58 -42.36 4.27 25.49
CA CYS A 58 -41.48 5.14 26.27
C CYS A 58 -42.30 6.33 26.83
N VAL A 59 -42.04 6.72 28.09
CA VAL A 59 -42.71 7.83 28.76
C VAL A 59 -41.69 8.94 29.01
N SER A 60 -41.86 10.08 28.34
CA SER A 60 -41.12 11.32 28.62
C SER A 60 -41.88 12.51 28.04
N SER A 61 -42.77 13.10 28.83
CA SER A 61 -43.42 14.39 28.53
C SER A 61 -44.03 14.97 29.81
N GLU A 62 -43.96 16.31 29.91
CA GLU A 62 -44.52 17.20 30.95
C GLU A 62 -43.68 17.49 32.22
N PRO A 63 -43.80 18.70 32.81
CA PRO A 63 -43.95 20.00 32.14
C PRO A 63 -43.06 21.12 32.73
N THR A 64 -42.97 22.24 32.01
CA THR A 64 -42.23 23.47 32.36
C THR A 64 -42.70 24.16 33.63
N GLN A 65 -41.77 24.61 34.48
CA GLN A 65 -41.98 25.71 35.43
C GLN A 65 -41.11 26.92 35.07
N LYS A 66 -41.68 28.12 35.20
CA LYS A 66 -40.98 29.40 35.03
C LYS A 66 -40.31 29.82 36.33
N LEU A 67 -39.14 30.43 36.21
CA LEU A 67 -38.59 31.38 37.18
C LEU A 67 -38.23 32.65 36.41
N ASP A 68 -38.59 33.81 36.96
CA ASP A 68 -38.39 35.12 36.32
C ASP A 68 -37.00 35.67 36.66
N ASP A 69 -36.21 36.00 35.63
CA ASP A 69 -35.00 36.83 35.77
C ASP A 69 -35.39 38.30 35.96
N PRO A 70 -34.64 39.01 36.81
CA PRO A 70 -33.94 40.16 36.27
C PRO A 70 -32.54 40.33 36.85
N ILE A 71 -31.52 40.40 35.99
CA ILE A 71 -30.40 41.34 36.09
C ILE A 71 -29.77 41.49 34.69
N THR A 72 -29.46 42.75 34.37
CA THR A 72 -28.82 43.25 33.15
C THR A 72 -27.68 42.38 32.60
N GLN A 73 -27.71 42.13 31.29
CA GLN A 73 -26.52 41.75 30.52
C GLN A 73 -25.53 42.92 30.51
N GLU A 74 -24.48 42.85 31.32
CA GLU A 74 -23.21 43.47 30.95
C GLU A 74 -22.52 42.57 29.93
N GLU A 75 -22.03 43.17 28.85
CA GLU A 75 -21.29 42.47 27.80
C GLU A 75 -19.95 41.97 28.34
N ALA A 76 -19.92 40.72 28.82
CA ALA A 76 -18.66 40.03 29.06
C ALA A 76 -17.92 39.86 27.70
N PRO A 77 -16.65 40.26 27.56
CA PRO A 77 -15.95 40.14 26.29
C PRO A 77 -15.83 38.69 25.85
N ASN A 78 -16.08 38.42 24.57
CA ASN A 78 -15.71 37.16 23.91
C ASN A 78 -14.19 37.03 23.76
N THR A 79 -13.48 36.94 24.88
CA THR A 79 -12.08 36.50 24.92
C THR A 79 -12.04 34.99 25.14
N VAL A 80 -12.32 34.24 24.07
CA VAL A 80 -11.61 32.96 23.89
C VAL A 80 -10.15 33.37 23.77
N ASN A 81 -9.39 33.24 24.87
CA ASN A 81 -8.01 33.68 24.91
C ASN A 81 -7.24 33.04 23.76
N SER A 82 -6.83 33.85 22.79
CA SER A 82 -5.76 33.52 21.88
C SER A 82 -4.49 33.45 22.72
N PHE A 83 -4.25 32.30 23.35
CA PHE A 83 -2.94 31.98 23.89
C PHE A 83 -1.96 32.12 22.75
N ALA A 84 -1.11 33.15 22.79
CA ALA A 84 0.01 33.24 21.89
C ALA A 84 0.85 31.98 22.12
N LEU A 85 0.95 31.12 21.11
CA LEU A 85 1.67 29.85 21.15
C LEU A 85 3.19 30.11 21.09
N ASP A 86 3.65 30.86 22.08
CA ASP A 86 5.06 31.15 22.32
C ASP A 86 5.78 29.92 22.92
N ALA A 87 7.10 29.98 22.94
CA ALA A 87 7.92 28.89 23.47
C ALA A 87 7.72 28.62 24.98
N SER A 88 7.07 29.51 25.73
CA SER A 88 6.85 29.36 27.18
C SER A 88 5.56 28.60 27.48
N SER A 89 4.48 28.97 26.79
CA SER A 89 3.19 28.28 26.80
C SER A 89 3.31 26.87 26.22
N ILE A 90 4.04 26.69 25.11
CA ILE A 90 4.33 25.36 24.54
C ILE A 90 5.16 24.51 25.52
N ALA A 91 6.23 25.04 26.13
CA ALA A 91 7.00 24.28 27.13
C ALA A 91 6.13 23.86 28.33
N SER A 92 5.17 24.70 28.72
CA SER A 92 4.19 24.40 29.77
C SER A 92 3.19 23.32 29.37
N SER A 93 2.72 23.31 28.11
CA SER A 93 1.86 22.26 27.55
C SER A 93 2.59 20.91 27.43
N ILE A 94 3.84 20.90 26.93
CA ILE A 94 4.69 19.69 26.91
C ILE A 94 4.87 19.16 28.34
N LYS A 95 5.18 20.02 29.31
CA LYS A 95 5.28 19.61 30.72
C LYS A 95 3.96 19.04 31.25
N TYR A 96 2.83 19.69 30.94
CA TYR A 96 1.50 19.22 31.34
C TYR A 96 1.24 17.80 30.83
N HIS A 97 1.48 17.49 29.56
CA HIS A 97 1.29 16.14 29.04
C HIS A 97 2.24 15.10 29.66
N ALA A 98 3.48 15.50 29.96
CA ALA A 98 4.46 14.64 30.63
C ALA A 98 4.07 14.26 32.07
N GLU A 99 3.18 15.03 32.72
CA GLU A 99 2.72 14.85 34.11
C GLU A 99 1.28 14.31 34.20
N PHE A 100 0.36 14.79 33.34
CA PHE A 100 -1.08 14.56 33.43
C PHE A 100 -1.66 13.63 32.36
N THR A 101 -0.91 13.35 31.28
CA THR A 101 -1.22 12.26 30.32
C THR A 101 -0.05 11.28 30.14
N PRO A 102 0.56 10.75 31.22
CA PRO A 102 1.83 10.03 31.16
C PRO A 102 1.70 8.60 30.63
N TYR A 103 2.66 8.22 29.79
CA TYR A 103 2.93 6.82 29.37
C TYR A 103 4.07 6.16 30.17
N PHE A 104 4.79 6.95 30.98
CA PHE A 104 6.04 6.55 31.63
C PHE A 104 6.08 7.05 33.08
N SER A 105 6.91 6.43 33.92
CA SER A 105 7.14 6.85 35.31
C SER A 105 7.55 8.34 35.42
N PRO A 106 7.20 9.02 36.53
CA PRO A 106 7.32 10.48 36.62
C PRO A 106 8.75 11.00 36.68
N GLU A 107 9.70 10.23 37.21
CA GLU A 107 11.02 10.70 37.70
C GLU A 107 11.97 11.17 36.59
N LYS A 108 11.77 10.70 35.36
CA LYS A 108 12.63 10.97 34.20
C LYS A 108 11.87 11.71 33.12
N PHE A 109 12.58 12.53 32.34
CA PHE A 109 12.09 13.17 31.11
C PHE A 109 13.06 12.89 29.95
N GLU A 110 13.27 11.61 29.68
CA GLU A 110 14.11 11.11 28.59
C GLU A 110 13.43 11.25 27.21
N PRO A 111 14.18 11.21 26.08
CA PRO A 111 13.65 11.53 24.76
C PRO A 111 12.34 10.84 24.35
N PRO A 112 12.08 9.54 24.65
CA PRO A 112 10.79 8.91 24.33
C PRO A 112 9.60 9.58 25.04
N LYS A 113 9.73 9.89 26.34
CA LYS A 113 8.67 10.61 27.09
C LYS A 113 8.50 12.03 26.58
N ALA A 114 9.60 12.70 26.24
CA ALA A 114 9.57 14.03 25.64
C ALA A 114 8.88 14.03 24.25
N PHE A 115 9.08 12.99 23.43
CA PHE A 115 8.35 12.79 22.18
C PHE A 115 6.84 12.67 22.40
N PHE A 116 6.37 11.73 23.23
CA PHE A 116 4.94 11.55 23.47
C PHE A 116 4.28 12.84 23.99
N ALA A 117 4.90 13.49 24.97
CA ALA A 117 4.41 14.75 25.53
C ALA A 117 4.37 15.91 24.49
N THR A 118 5.36 15.96 23.58
CA THR A 118 5.39 16.95 22.50
C THR A 118 4.34 16.65 21.42
N ALA A 119 4.17 15.39 21.04
CA ALA A 119 3.15 14.97 20.08
C ALA A 119 1.73 15.25 20.60
N GLN A 120 1.48 15.03 21.89
CA GLN A 120 0.23 15.41 22.55
C GLN A 120 0.00 16.94 22.55
N SER A 121 1.03 17.72 22.91
CA SER A 121 0.99 19.20 22.86
C SER A 121 0.66 19.75 21.46
N VAL A 122 1.23 19.15 20.41
CA VAL A 122 0.89 19.49 19.01
C VAL A 122 -0.53 19.06 18.67
N ARG A 123 -0.93 17.86 19.09
CA ARG A 123 -2.26 17.29 18.83
C ARG A 123 -3.40 18.13 19.42
N ASP A 124 -3.21 18.84 20.53
CA ASP A 124 -4.22 19.76 21.06
C ASP A 124 -4.64 20.82 20.02
N ALA A 125 -3.66 21.43 19.34
CA ALA A 125 -3.92 22.36 18.24
C ALA A 125 -4.60 21.68 17.03
N LEU A 126 -4.20 20.45 16.71
CA LEU A 126 -4.83 19.65 15.65
C LEU A 126 -6.29 19.31 15.98
N ILE A 127 -6.62 19.01 17.24
CA ILE A 127 -7.99 18.72 17.69
C ILE A 127 -8.87 19.97 17.53
N ILE A 128 -8.39 21.14 17.94
CA ILE A 128 -9.11 22.41 17.78
C ILE A 128 -9.44 22.64 16.30
N ASN A 129 -8.42 22.60 15.44
CA ASN A 129 -8.58 22.84 14.00
C ASN A 129 -9.44 21.77 13.32
N TRP A 130 -9.29 20.48 13.68
CA TRP A 130 -10.10 19.38 13.15
C TRP A 130 -11.57 19.54 13.54
N ASN A 131 -11.87 19.88 14.80
CA ASN A 131 -13.25 20.11 15.27
C ASN A 131 -13.88 21.30 14.53
N THR A 132 -13.14 22.39 14.34
CA THR A 132 -13.59 23.57 13.57
C THR A 132 -13.84 23.22 12.10
N THR A 133 -12.92 22.49 11.46
CA THR A 133 -13.07 22.02 10.06
C THR A 133 -14.29 21.12 9.91
N TYR A 134 -14.45 20.16 10.84
CA TYR A 134 -15.57 19.23 10.89
C TYR A 134 -16.90 19.98 10.97
N ASP A 135 -17.10 20.78 12.02
CA ASP A 135 -18.33 21.55 12.26
C ASP A 135 -18.69 22.48 11.08
N TYR A 136 -17.69 23.10 10.45
CA TYR A 136 -17.92 23.94 9.29
C TYR A 136 -18.39 23.15 8.05
N TYR A 137 -17.79 21.99 7.77
CA TYR A 137 -18.22 21.10 6.68
C TYR A 137 -19.62 20.49 6.94
N GLU A 138 -19.96 20.22 8.21
CA GLU A 138 -21.31 19.82 8.61
C GLU A 138 -22.34 20.93 8.36
N LYS A 139 -22.05 22.17 8.80
CA LYS A 139 -22.95 23.33 8.64
C LYS A 139 -23.20 23.72 7.18
N LEU A 140 -22.17 23.64 6.33
CA LEU A 140 -22.27 24.02 4.92
C LEU A 140 -22.84 22.90 4.02
N ASN A 141 -22.91 21.65 4.51
CA ASN A 141 -23.28 20.47 3.71
C ASN A 141 -22.58 20.44 2.34
N VAL A 142 -21.25 20.51 2.36
CA VAL A 142 -20.40 20.59 1.17
C VAL A 142 -20.34 19.25 0.44
N LYS A 143 -20.11 19.27 -0.90
CA LYS A 143 -19.68 18.07 -1.61
C LYS A 143 -18.31 17.68 -1.09
N GLN A 144 -18.16 16.43 -0.65
CA GLN A 144 -16.96 15.93 0.00
C GLN A 144 -16.41 14.71 -0.75
N ALA A 145 -15.10 14.72 -1.03
CA ALA A 145 -14.41 13.61 -1.66
C ALA A 145 -13.84 12.63 -0.63
N TYR A 146 -13.82 11.34 -0.98
CA TYR A 146 -13.35 10.26 -0.11
C TYR A 146 -12.36 9.39 -0.87
N TYR A 147 -11.11 9.41 -0.44
CA TYR A 147 -10.01 8.68 -1.06
C TYR A 147 -9.78 7.36 -0.34
N LEU A 148 -10.19 6.24 -0.95
CA LEU A 148 -10.10 4.91 -0.35
C LEU A 148 -8.82 4.22 -0.82
N SER A 149 -7.96 3.83 0.12
CA SER A 149 -6.73 3.12 -0.20
C SER A 149 -6.35 2.08 0.86
N MET A 150 -5.81 0.95 0.39
CA MET A 150 -5.18 -0.05 1.24
C MET A 150 -3.84 0.40 1.84
N GLU A 151 -3.25 1.49 1.34
CA GLU A 151 -1.98 2.01 1.84
C GLU A 151 -2.03 3.52 2.15
N PHE A 152 -1.38 3.93 3.24
CA PHE A 152 -1.01 5.32 3.53
C PHE A 152 0.40 5.36 4.15
N LEU A 153 1.43 5.70 3.37
CA LEU A 153 2.77 5.94 3.92
C LEU A 153 2.85 7.33 4.54
N GLN A 154 2.20 7.52 5.70
CA GLN A 154 2.23 8.80 6.42
C GLN A 154 3.66 9.20 6.81
N GLY A 155 4.43 8.23 7.31
CA GLY A 155 5.72 8.48 7.97
C GLY A 155 5.54 9.15 9.32
N ARG A 156 6.61 9.76 9.83
CA ARG A 156 6.57 10.62 11.03
C ARG A 156 5.70 11.87 10.79
N ALA A 157 4.90 12.25 11.78
CA ALA A 157 4.00 13.40 11.70
C ALA A 157 4.57 14.66 12.39
N LEU A 158 5.40 14.53 13.45
CA LEU A 158 5.76 15.65 14.34
C LEU A 158 6.28 16.88 13.57
N LEU A 159 7.30 16.69 12.73
CA LEU A 159 7.93 17.77 11.98
C LEU A 159 6.99 18.42 10.95
N ASN A 160 6.06 17.65 10.38
CA ASN A 160 5.11 18.16 9.39
C ASN A 160 3.97 18.92 10.07
N ALA A 161 3.48 18.44 11.21
CA ALA A 161 2.45 19.13 11.99
C ALA A 161 2.93 20.48 12.50
N ILE A 162 4.11 20.56 13.14
CA ILE A 162 4.68 21.86 13.60
C ILE A 162 5.13 22.77 12.44
N GLY A 163 5.41 22.18 11.27
CA GLY A 163 5.72 22.92 10.05
C GLY A 163 4.48 23.57 9.42
N ASN A 164 3.41 22.79 9.27
CA ASN A 164 2.14 23.25 8.70
C ASN A 164 1.42 24.27 9.61
N LEU A 165 1.57 24.15 10.93
CA LEU A 165 1.09 25.12 11.92
C LEU A 165 2.00 26.37 12.08
N GLU A 166 3.15 26.44 11.39
CA GLU A 166 4.16 27.50 11.50
C GLU A 166 4.82 27.65 12.90
N LEU A 167 4.73 26.63 13.77
CA LEU A 167 5.24 26.65 15.15
C LEU A 167 6.64 26.03 15.32
N THR A 168 7.33 25.68 14.23
CA THR A 168 8.62 24.97 14.28
C THR A 168 9.67 25.66 15.17
N GLY A 169 9.79 26.98 15.10
CA GLY A 169 10.71 27.75 15.94
C GLY A 169 10.33 27.74 17.41
N ALA A 170 9.04 27.92 17.72
CA ALA A 170 8.54 27.96 19.08
C ALA A 170 8.66 26.59 19.80
N TYR A 171 8.39 25.48 19.09
CA TYR A 171 8.63 24.12 19.60
C TYR A 171 10.13 23.82 19.79
N ALA A 172 11.00 24.30 18.90
CA ALA A 172 12.45 24.11 19.05
C ALA A 172 13.00 24.86 20.29
N GLU A 173 12.55 26.09 20.53
CA GLU A 173 12.93 26.85 21.73
C GLU A 173 12.31 26.25 23.00
N ALA A 174 11.04 25.82 22.96
CA ALA A 174 10.37 25.15 24.08
C ALA A 174 11.10 23.87 24.51
N LEU A 175 11.46 23.00 23.56
CA LEU A 175 12.26 21.81 23.83
C LEU A 175 13.65 22.14 24.37
N THR A 176 14.28 23.21 23.86
CA THR A 176 15.60 23.67 24.35
C THR A 176 15.51 24.09 25.82
N LYS A 177 14.44 24.78 26.23
CA LYS A 177 14.16 25.12 27.65
C LYS A 177 13.94 23.89 28.52
N LEU A 178 13.44 22.80 27.95
CA LEU A 178 13.25 21.50 28.60
C LEU A 178 14.47 20.56 28.48
N GLY A 179 15.62 21.06 27.99
CA GLY A 179 16.88 20.31 27.91
C GLY A 179 17.04 19.41 26.69
N HIS A 180 16.17 19.51 25.69
CA HIS A 180 16.13 18.66 24.51
C HIS A 180 16.35 19.42 23.20
N LYS A 181 16.81 18.73 22.16
CA LYS A 181 16.84 19.24 20.77
C LYS A 181 15.69 18.64 19.96
N LEU A 182 14.99 19.46 19.18
CA LEU A 182 13.87 19.01 18.34
C LEU A 182 14.23 17.82 17.44
N GLU A 183 15.41 17.83 16.78
CA GLU A 183 15.88 16.73 15.92
C GLU A 183 16.00 15.40 16.68
N ASN A 184 16.46 15.43 17.94
CA ASN A 184 16.56 14.24 18.81
C ASN A 184 15.19 13.70 19.24
N ILE A 185 14.16 14.55 19.29
CA ILE A 185 12.79 14.17 19.65
C ILE A 185 12.06 13.61 18.42
N VAL A 186 12.23 14.25 17.26
CA VAL A 186 11.72 13.78 15.95
C VAL A 186 12.37 12.43 15.55
N SER A 187 13.56 12.08 16.06
CA SER A 187 14.15 10.76 15.83
C SER A 187 13.62 9.64 16.74
N GLN A 188 12.79 9.95 17.75
CA GLN A 188 12.11 8.93 18.59
C GLN A 188 10.76 8.49 18.02
N GLU A 189 10.21 9.24 17.07
CA GLU A 189 8.91 8.95 16.47
C GLU A 189 9.04 7.77 15.48
N PRO A 190 8.29 6.66 15.67
CA PRO A 190 8.23 5.58 14.69
C PRO A 190 7.41 6.01 13.45
N ASP A 191 7.80 5.55 12.26
CA ASP A 191 6.97 5.65 11.07
C ASP A 191 5.66 4.88 11.29
N ALA A 192 4.51 5.50 11.00
CA ALA A 192 3.23 4.80 11.04
C ALA A 192 3.19 3.73 9.92
N ALA A 193 3.18 2.45 10.30
CA ALA A 193 3.31 1.32 9.39
C ALA A 193 1.98 0.98 8.67
N LEU A 194 1.45 1.97 7.96
CA LEU A 194 0.14 1.95 7.30
C LEU A 194 0.23 1.79 5.77
N GLY A 195 1.43 1.58 5.22
CA GLY A 195 1.70 1.49 3.78
C GLY A 195 3.05 0.83 3.48
N ASN A 196 3.39 0.73 2.18
CA ASN A 196 4.59 0.06 1.68
C ASN A 196 5.27 0.83 0.53
N GLY A 197 4.50 1.27 -0.47
CA GLY A 197 5.02 1.70 -1.77
C GLY A 197 4.61 3.10 -2.22
N GLY A 198 4.81 3.35 -3.52
CA GLY A 198 4.44 4.61 -4.18
C GLY A 198 2.95 4.92 -4.05
N LEU A 199 2.09 3.89 -4.11
CA LEU A 199 0.63 3.97 -3.95
C LEU A 199 0.25 4.63 -2.61
N GLY A 200 0.77 4.11 -1.49
CA GLY A 200 0.52 4.67 -0.17
C GLY A 200 1.13 6.04 0.05
N ARG A 201 2.29 6.33 -0.55
CA ARG A 201 2.93 7.64 -0.39
C ARG A 201 2.26 8.72 -1.23
N LEU A 202 1.68 8.37 -2.37
CA LEU A 202 0.83 9.25 -3.17
C LEU A 202 -0.41 9.65 -2.36
N ALA A 203 -1.15 8.67 -1.81
CA ALA A 203 -2.32 8.91 -0.97
C ALA A 203 -2.00 9.86 0.21
N SER A 204 -0.88 9.66 0.90
CA SER A 204 -0.44 10.57 1.97
C SER A 204 0.05 11.95 1.49
N CYS A 205 0.53 12.10 0.25
CA CYS A 205 0.81 13.43 -0.33
C CYS A 205 -0.49 14.15 -0.73
N PHE A 206 -1.46 13.42 -1.27
CA PHE A 206 -2.78 13.94 -1.63
C PHE A 206 -3.52 14.52 -0.43
N LEU A 207 -3.49 13.84 0.73
CA LEU A 207 -4.12 14.38 1.95
C LEU A 207 -3.49 15.70 2.42
N ASP A 208 -2.16 15.83 2.38
CA ASP A 208 -1.47 17.08 2.73
C ASP A 208 -1.81 18.21 1.75
N SER A 209 -1.94 17.92 0.45
CA SER A 209 -2.40 18.89 -0.56
C SER A 209 -3.88 19.25 -0.42
N LEU A 210 -4.77 18.29 -0.18
CA LEU A 210 -6.20 18.53 0.06
C LEU A 210 -6.42 19.44 1.27
N ALA A 211 -5.68 19.21 2.36
CA ALA A 211 -5.73 20.04 3.56
C ALA A 211 -5.22 21.46 3.29
N THR A 212 -4.06 21.58 2.65
CA THR A 212 -3.40 22.85 2.33
C THR A 212 -4.22 23.72 1.38
N LEU A 213 -4.86 23.12 0.38
CA LEU A 213 -5.70 23.78 -0.60
C LEU A 213 -7.16 23.96 -0.14
N ASN A 214 -7.45 23.73 1.14
CA ASN A 214 -8.79 23.88 1.74
C ASN A 214 -9.89 23.01 1.10
N TYR A 215 -9.55 21.89 0.45
CA TYR A 215 -10.56 21.04 -0.18
C TYR A 215 -11.28 20.14 0.86
N PRO A 216 -12.62 20.02 0.78
CA PRO A 216 -13.38 19.10 1.62
C PRO A 216 -13.18 17.66 1.13
N ALA A 217 -12.17 16.98 1.68
CA ALA A 217 -11.89 15.60 1.35
C ALA A 217 -11.27 14.84 2.53
N TRP A 218 -11.53 13.53 2.63
CA TRP A 218 -10.96 12.64 3.65
C TRP A 218 -10.29 11.41 3.01
N GLY A 219 -9.34 10.81 3.71
CA GLY A 219 -8.82 9.48 3.40
C GLY A 219 -9.47 8.38 4.25
N TYR A 220 -9.67 7.20 3.68
CA TYR A 220 -10.07 5.99 4.39
C TYR A 220 -9.08 4.85 4.15
N GLY A 221 -8.68 4.16 5.22
CA GLY A 221 -7.79 3.01 5.19
C GLY A 221 -8.00 2.04 6.37
N LEU A 222 -7.14 1.02 6.47
CA LEU A 222 -7.13 0.08 7.60
C LEU A 222 -6.00 0.44 8.59
N ARG A 223 -6.24 0.22 9.89
CA ARG A 223 -5.27 0.50 10.96
C ARG A 223 -4.35 -0.70 11.20
N TYR A 224 -3.41 -0.95 10.28
CA TYR A 224 -2.50 -2.09 10.35
C TYR A 224 -1.62 -2.08 11.61
N LYS A 225 -1.58 -3.21 12.31
CA LYS A 225 -0.85 -3.36 13.57
C LYS A 225 0.64 -3.55 13.36
N TYR A 226 1.02 -4.38 12.40
CA TYR A 226 2.39 -4.83 12.16
C TYR A 226 2.93 -4.43 10.78
N GLY A 227 2.16 -3.63 10.02
CA GLY A 227 2.53 -3.11 8.71
C GLY A 227 2.74 -4.19 7.67
N LEU A 228 3.73 -3.98 6.79
CA LEU A 228 4.17 -4.98 5.82
C LEU A 228 5.23 -5.89 6.49
N PHE A 229 6.39 -5.33 6.83
CA PHE A 229 7.36 -5.82 7.82
C PHE A 229 8.49 -4.78 7.99
N LYS A 230 9.14 -4.80 9.15
CA LYS A 230 10.41 -4.13 9.47
C LYS A 230 11.56 -4.93 8.87
N GLN A 231 12.38 -4.30 8.04
CA GLN A 231 13.47 -4.99 7.35
C GLN A 231 14.72 -5.07 8.25
N ARG A 232 15.29 -6.26 8.38
CA ARG A 232 16.66 -6.45 8.89
C ARG A 232 17.57 -6.97 7.78
N ILE A 233 18.83 -6.58 7.86
CA ILE A 233 19.88 -7.09 6.98
C ILE A 233 20.87 -7.87 7.85
N THR A 234 21.00 -9.16 7.56
CA THR A 234 21.94 -10.06 8.24
C THR A 234 22.93 -10.64 7.23
N LYS A 235 23.84 -11.49 7.68
CA LYS A 235 24.79 -12.22 6.82
C LYS A 235 24.09 -13.07 5.72
N ASP A 236 22.82 -13.41 5.92
CA ASP A 236 22.03 -14.26 5.03
C ASP A 236 21.11 -13.44 4.10
N GLY A 237 21.10 -12.11 4.24
CA GLY A 237 20.38 -11.17 3.39
C GLY A 237 19.26 -10.45 4.13
N GLN A 238 18.07 -10.38 3.49
CA GLN A 238 16.87 -9.78 4.11
C GLN A 238 16.20 -10.76 5.08
N GLU A 239 15.93 -10.29 6.30
CA GLU A 239 15.02 -10.91 7.26
C GLU A 239 13.86 -9.95 7.57
N GLU A 240 12.66 -10.51 7.70
CA GLU A 240 11.41 -9.80 7.96
C GLU A 240 11.01 -9.91 9.43
N VAL A 241 10.68 -8.78 10.07
CA VAL A 241 10.18 -8.72 11.46
C VAL A 241 8.89 -7.90 11.50
N ALA A 242 7.97 -8.18 12.41
CA ALA A 242 6.78 -7.35 12.60
C ALA A 242 7.14 -5.91 13.03
N GLU A 243 6.40 -4.90 12.55
CA GLU A 243 6.59 -3.50 12.97
C GLU A 243 6.04 -3.29 14.39
N ASP A 244 6.71 -2.44 15.18
CA ASP A 244 6.47 -2.20 16.62
C ASP A 244 5.75 -0.86 16.92
N TRP A 245 5.32 -0.14 15.88
CA TRP A 245 4.85 1.27 15.95
C TRP A 245 3.64 1.54 16.87
N LEU A 246 2.90 0.50 17.26
CA LEU A 246 1.71 0.60 18.12
C LEU A 246 1.88 -0.01 19.52
N GLU A 247 3.04 -0.54 19.89
CA GLU A 247 3.23 -1.17 21.21
C GLU A 247 2.99 -0.22 22.39
N LEU A 248 3.34 1.06 22.24
CA LEU A 248 3.06 2.13 23.20
C LEU A 248 1.80 2.95 22.85
N GLY A 249 1.10 2.57 21.77
CA GLY A 249 0.05 3.38 21.15
C GLY A 249 0.60 4.54 20.30
N ASN A 250 -0.27 5.09 19.46
CA ASN A 250 0.04 6.21 18.57
C ASN A 250 -0.48 7.52 19.18
N PRO A 251 0.36 8.54 19.44
CA PRO A 251 -0.09 9.79 20.05
C PRO A 251 -0.96 10.65 19.10
N TRP A 252 -0.94 10.39 17.79
CA TRP A 252 -1.63 11.21 16.78
C TRP A 252 -3.09 10.84 16.54
N GLU A 253 -3.53 9.64 16.93
CA GLU A 253 -4.87 9.14 16.60
C GLU A 253 -5.92 9.39 17.70
N ILE A 254 -7.16 9.61 17.26
CA ILE A 254 -8.33 9.83 18.10
C ILE A 254 -9.31 8.67 17.85
N VAL A 255 -9.48 7.78 18.83
CA VAL A 255 -10.50 6.72 18.73
C VAL A 255 -11.91 7.30 18.82
N ARG A 256 -12.82 6.83 17.96
CA ARG A 256 -14.23 7.22 17.94
C ARG A 256 -15.10 6.01 18.28
N ASN A 257 -15.31 5.78 19.57
CA ASN A 257 -16.05 4.61 20.07
C ASN A 257 -17.55 4.63 19.68
N ASP A 258 -18.08 5.81 19.38
CA ASP A 258 -19.41 6.08 18.83
C ASP A 258 -19.52 5.74 17.34
N VAL A 259 -18.41 5.80 16.60
CA VAL A 259 -18.34 5.48 15.17
C VAL A 259 -17.88 4.03 15.01
N SER A 260 -18.85 3.11 15.05
CA SER A 260 -18.63 1.70 14.77
C SER A 260 -19.70 1.11 13.86
N TYR A 261 -19.26 0.42 12.81
CA TYR A 261 -20.13 -0.17 11.79
C TYR A 261 -19.98 -1.70 11.75
N PRO A 262 -21.08 -2.45 11.59
CA PRO A 262 -21.02 -3.89 11.38
C PRO A 262 -20.48 -4.20 9.97
N VAL A 263 -19.63 -5.22 9.86
CA VAL A 263 -19.19 -5.79 8.60
C VAL A 263 -19.45 -7.30 8.66
N LYS A 264 -20.12 -7.83 7.64
CA LYS A 264 -20.55 -9.24 7.55
C LYS A 264 -19.68 -10.00 6.56
N PHE A 265 -19.44 -11.28 6.81
CA PHE A 265 -18.85 -12.23 5.87
C PHE A 265 -19.67 -13.53 5.82
N TYR A 266 -19.53 -14.29 4.74
CA TYR A 266 -20.25 -15.54 4.49
C TYR A 266 -21.78 -15.35 4.54
N GLY A 267 -22.51 -16.25 5.21
CA GLY A 267 -23.96 -16.19 5.29
C GLY A 267 -24.65 -16.59 3.98
N LYS A 268 -25.87 -16.09 3.77
CA LYS A 268 -26.65 -16.34 2.55
C LYS A 268 -27.68 -15.25 2.30
N VAL A 269 -28.12 -15.12 1.06
CA VAL A 269 -29.24 -14.25 0.70
C VAL A 269 -30.56 -15.01 0.82
N VAL A 270 -31.59 -14.33 1.33
CA VAL A 270 -32.98 -14.81 1.34
C VAL A 270 -33.90 -13.72 0.82
N SER A 271 -35.02 -14.10 0.20
CA SER A 271 -36.07 -13.16 -0.20
C SER A 271 -37.07 -12.96 0.94
N GLY A 272 -37.32 -11.70 1.30
CA GLY A 272 -38.35 -11.27 2.24
C GLY A 272 -39.76 -11.39 1.66
N ALA A 273 -40.78 -11.29 2.53
CA ALA A 273 -42.18 -11.33 2.13
C ALA A 273 -42.63 -10.07 1.35
N ASP A 274 -41.83 -9.00 1.36
CA ASP A 274 -41.96 -7.79 0.56
C ASP A 274 -41.17 -7.86 -0.77
N GLY A 275 -40.56 -9.01 -1.09
CA GLY A 275 -39.75 -9.22 -2.28
C GLY A 275 -38.31 -8.71 -2.18
N LYS A 276 -37.90 -8.07 -1.07
CA LYS A 276 -36.53 -7.58 -0.91
C LYS A 276 -35.55 -8.71 -0.64
N ARG A 277 -34.30 -8.54 -1.07
CA ARG A 277 -33.18 -9.43 -0.72
C ARG A 277 -32.66 -9.04 0.66
N HIS A 278 -32.39 -10.04 1.50
CA HIS A 278 -31.78 -9.87 2.81
C HIS A 278 -30.58 -10.81 2.96
N TRP A 279 -29.42 -10.25 3.26
CA TRP A 279 -28.21 -11.01 3.56
C TRP A 279 -28.13 -11.35 5.06
N ILE A 280 -28.21 -12.63 5.40
CA ILE A 280 -28.37 -13.11 6.78
C ILE A 280 -27.37 -14.22 7.15
N GLY A 281 -27.17 -14.40 8.47
CA GLY A 281 -26.21 -15.36 9.02
C GLY A 281 -24.76 -14.93 8.78
N GLY A 282 -23.86 -15.91 8.72
CA GLY A 282 -22.43 -15.68 8.50
C GLY A 282 -21.69 -15.23 9.76
N GLU A 283 -20.55 -14.56 9.55
CA GLU A 283 -19.68 -13.97 10.56
C GLU A 283 -19.95 -12.46 10.61
N ASP A 284 -20.09 -11.88 11.80
CA ASP A 284 -20.25 -10.44 12.01
C ASP A 284 -19.08 -9.88 12.83
N ILE A 285 -18.42 -8.86 12.30
CA ILE A 285 -17.38 -8.11 13.00
C ILE A 285 -17.78 -6.64 13.14
N LYS A 286 -17.04 -5.88 13.95
CA LYS A 286 -17.17 -4.42 14.06
C LYS A 286 -15.91 -3.74 13.56
N ALA A 287 -16.08 -2.80 12.64
CA ALA A 287 -15.07 -1.79 12.33
C ALA A 287 -15.26 -0.62 13.31
N VAL A 288 -14.19 -0.15 13.93
CA VAL A 288 -14.16 1.02 14.82
C VAL A 288 -13.23 2.08 14.22
N ALA A 289 -13.67 3.34 14.17
CA ALA A 289 -12.89 4.42 13.57
C ALA A 289 -11.80 4.96 14.52
N TYR A 290 -10.63 5.19 13.93
CA TYR A 290 -9.51 5.93 14.51
C TYR A 290 -9.17 7.08 13.55
N ASP A 291 -9.36 8.31 14.00
CA ASP A 291 -9.12 9.52 13.21
C ASP A 291 -7.67 10.00 13.39
N VAL A 292 -6.96 10.23 12.28
CA VAL A 292 -5.64 10.87 12.25
C VAL A 292 -5.80 12.23 11.57
N PRO A 293 -5.75 13.36 12.31
CA PRO A 293 -5.87 14.70 11.76
C PRO A 293 -4.74 15.03 10.78
N ILE A 294 -5.07 15.63 9.64
CA ILE A 294 -4.11 16.05 8.61
C ILE A 294 -4.16 17.59 8.49
N PRO A 295 -3.21 18.33 9.09
CA PRO A 295 -3.18 19.79 9.01
C PRO A 295 -2.71 20.30 7.65
N GLY A 296 -3.37 21.30 7.09
CA GLY A 296 -2.89 22.02 5.90
C GLY A 296 -1.82 23.05 6.24
N TYR A 297 -0.91 23.33 5.29
CA TYR A 297 0.14 24.33 5.46
C TYR A 297 -0.43 25.75 5.43
N LYS A 298 -0.15 26.55 6.48
CA LYS A 298 -0.63 27.94 6.65
C LYS A 298 -2.15 28.12 6.56
N THR A 299 -2.91 27.11 6.98
CA THR A 299 -4.38 27.18 7.06
C THR A 299 -4.90 26.54 8.34
N LYS A 300 -6.08 26.98 8.79
CA LYS A 300 -6.83 26.32 9.87
C LYS A 300 -7.39 24.97 9.42
N THR A 301 -7.50 24.71 8.11
CA THR A 301 -8.09 23.48 7.57
C THR A 301 -7.29 22.27 8.01
N THR A 302 -7.94 21.39 8.78
CA THR A 302 -7.38 20.12 9.22
C THR A 302 -8.37 19.02 8.85
N ILE A 303 -8.06 18.30 7.77
CA ILE A 303 -8.90 17.19 7.30
C ILE A 303 -8.56 15.90 8.07
N ASN A 304 -9.06 14.77 7.59
CA ASN A 304 -9.00 13.50 8.31
C ASN A 304 -8.47 12.35 7.43
N LEU A 305 -7.63 11.51 8.02
CA LEU A 305 -7.46 10.11 7.62
C LEU A 305 -8.19 9.24 8.65
N ARG A 306 -9.28 8.60 8.24
CA ARG A 306 -10.05 7.67 9.08
C ARG A 306 -9.55 6.24 8.84
N LEU A 307 -9.08 5.60 9.90
CA LEU A 307 -8.55 4.25 9.87
C LEU A 307 -9.49 3.28 10.59
N TRP A 308 -9.78 2.15 9.96
CA TRP A 308 -10.63 1.11 10.55
C TRP A 308 -9.80 0.09 11.34
N SER A 309 -10.18 -0.13 12.59
CA SER A 309 -9.71 -1.25 13.42
C SER A 309 -10.84 -2.27 13.56
N THR A 310 -10.60 -3.52 13.19
CA THR A 310 -11.56 -4.62 13.29
C THR A 310 -11.51 -5.29 14.67
N LYS A 311 -12.69 -5.56 15.24
CA LYS A 311 -12.86 -6.26 16.53
C LYS A 311 -14.11 -7.11 16.49
N ALA A 312 -14.09 -8.27 17.16
CA ALA A 312 -15.32 -8.97 17.51
C ALA A 312 -15.95 -8.35 18.76
N PRO A 313 -17.29 -8.39 18.91
CA PRO A 313 -17.96 -8.23 20.20
C PRO A 313 -17.32 -9.10 21.30
N SER A 314 -17.22 -8.57 22.53
CA SER A 314 -16.72 -9.34 23.69
C SER A 314 -17.62 -10.52 24.08
N GLY A 315 -18.87 -10.54 23.61
CA GLY A 315 -19.80 -11.67 23.78
C GLY A 315 -19.45 -12.90 22.93
N ASP A 316 -18.56 -12.76 21.95
CA ASP A 316 -18.18 -13.84 21.03
C ASP A 316 -16.95 -14.63 21.54
N LEU A 317 -16.43 -14.29 22.73
CA LEU A 317 -15.45 -15.09 23.46
C LEU A 317 -16.16 -16.31 24.07
N ASP A 318 -15.87 -17.51 23.60
CA ASP A 318 -16.49 -18.74 24.11
C ASP A 318 -15.92 -19.10 25.49
N LEU A 319 -16.60 -18.62 26.54
CA LEU A 319 -16.30 -18.93 27.93
C LEU A 319 -16.47 -20.42 28.26
N SER A 320 -17.26 -21.19 27.51
CA SER A 320 -17.36 -22.64 27.72
C SER A 320 -16.10 -23.35 27.25
N ALA A 321 -15.59 -23.01 26.05
CA ALA A 321 -14.30 -23.49 25.57
C ALA A 321 -13.14 -23.03 26.48
N PHE A 322 -13.15 -21.77 26.91
CA PHE A 322 -12.12 -21.22 27.80
C PHE A 322 -12.03 -21.99 29.12
N ASN A 323 -13.16 -22.20 29.80
CA ASN A 323 -13.19 -22.95 31.07
C ASN A 323 -12.93 -24.46 30.90
N ALA A 324 -13.04 -24.99 29.68
CA ALA A 324 -12.63 -26.36 29.34
C ALA A 324 -11.12 -26.48 29.02
N GLY A 325 -10.38 -25.36 28.98
CA GLY A 325 -8.96 -25.31 28.64
C GLY A 325 -8.65 -25.17 27.14
N ASP A 326 -9.67 -25.10 26.28
CA ASP A 326 -9.53 -24.89 24.83
C ASP A 326 -9.47 -23.38 24.52
N HIS A 327 -8.35 -22.77 24.91
CA HIS A 327 -8.16 -21.33 24.79
C HIS A 327 -8.09 -20.84 23.34
N THR A 328 -7.61 -21.67 22.40
CA THR A 328 -7.52 -21.31 20.98
C THR A 328 -8.91 -21.15 20.39
N LYS A 329 -9.79 -22.13 20.59
CA LYS A 329 -11.20 -22.05 20.18
C LYS A 329 -11.93 -20.91 20.89
N ALA A 330 -11.69 -20.73 22.19
CA ALA A 330 -12.31 -19.66 22.97
C ALA A 330 -12.08 -18.26 22.38
N TYR A 331 -10.90 -18.03 21.81
CA TYR A 331 -10.48 -16.74 21.25
C TYR A 331 -10.61 -16.65 19.71
N GLU A 332 -11.08 -17.71 19.05
CA GLU A 332 -11.10 -17.83 17.58
C GLU A 332 -11.83 -16.69 16.88
N ALA A 333 -13.02 -16.31 17.36
CA ALA A 333 -13.80 -15.21 16.78
C ALA A 333 -13.07 -13.85 16.90
N LEU A 334 -12.42 -13.59 18.04
CA LEU A 334 -11.66 -12.37 18.27
C LEU A 334 -10.40 -12.34 17.38
N ALA A 335 -9.66 -13.45 17.30
CA ALA A 335 -8.51 -13.58 16.42
C ALA A 335 -8.87 -13.40 14.93
N ASN A 336 -10.00 -13.97 14.48
CA ASN A 336 -10.47 -13.85 13.10
C ASN A 336 -10.89 -12.42 12.74
N ALA A 337 -11.46 -11.66 13.67
CA ALA A 337 -11.73 -10.24 13.47
C ALA A 337 -10.43 -9.40 13.48
N GLU A 338 -9.57 -9.60 14.48
CA GLU A 338 -8.35 -8.79 14.64
C GLU A 338 -7.33 -9.01 13.51
N LYS A 339 -7.19 -10.24 12.97
CA LYS A 339 -6.18 -10.57 11.95
C LYS A 339 -6.34 -9.77 10.64
N ILE A 340 -7.54 -9.27 10.34
CA ILE A 340 -7.81 -8.38 9.21
C ILE A 340 -6.93 -7.12 9.27
N CYS A 341 -6.69 -6.56 10.46
CA CYS A 341 -5.83 -5.38 10.63
C CYS A 341 -4.42 -5.72 11.14
N PHE A 342 -3.90 -6.95 10.95
CA PHE A 342 -2.53 -7.28 11.36
C PHE A 342 -1.49 -6.86 10.34
N ILE A 343 -1.53 -7.44 9.14
CA ILE A 343 -0.50 -7.29 8.08
C ILE A 343 -1.11 -6.65 6.83
N LEU A 344 -0.38 -5.71 6.24
CA LEU A 344 -0.66 -5.15 4.92
C LEU A 344 -0.22 -6.14 3.84
N TYR A 345 -1.12 -6.51 2.92
CA TYR A 345 -0.89 -7.52 1.88
C TYR A 345 -0.40 -8.85 2.46
N PRO A 346 -1.23 -9.56 3.25
CA PRO A 346 -0.92 -10.91 3.68
C PRO A 346 -0.72 -11.81 2.45
N GLY A 347 0.19 -12.78 2.55
CA GLY A 347 0.45 -13.73 1.47
C GLY A 347 -0.80 -14.51 1.07
N ASP A 348 -1.08 -14.57 -0.22
CA ASP A 348 -2.33 -15.04 -0.84
C ASP A 348 -2.10 -16.21 -1.81
N GLU A 349 -0.97 -16.91 -1.66
CA GLU A 349 -0.72 -18.19 -2.32
C GLU A 349 -1.78 -19.24 -1.87
N THR A 350 -2.18 -19.20 -0.59
CA THR A 350 -3.20 -20.09 0.01
C THR A 350 -4.61 -19.53 -0.03
N GLU A 351 -5.61 -20.40 0.06
CA GLU A 351 -7.03 -20.03 0.13
C GLU A 351 -7.37 -19.15 1.34
N GLU A 352 -6.79 -19.43 2.52
CA GLU A 352 -7.00 -18.57 3.70
C GLU A 352 -6.41 -17.16 3.47
N GLY A 353 -5.24 -17.07 2.83
CA GLY A 353 -4.61 -15.80 2.48
C GLY A 353 -5.48 -14.97 1.54
N LYS A 354 -6.02 -15.60 0.49
CA LYS A 354 -7.00 -15.01 -0.44
C LYS A 354 -8.25 -14.51 0.28
N ILE A 355 -8.86 -15.35 1.12
CA ILE A 355 -10.02 -14.97 1.95
C ILE A 355 -9.68 -13.77 2.84
N LEU A 356 -8.52 -13.76 3.52
CA LEU A 356 -8.12 -12.67 4.41
C LEU A 356 -7.93 -11.36 3.63
N ARG A 357 -7.30 -11.41 2.45
CA ARG A 357 -7.10 -10.25 1.58
C ARG A 357 -8.44 -9.69 1.07
N LEU A 358 -9.38 -10.55 0.66
CA LEU A 358 -10.72 -10.09 0.28
C LEU A 358 -11.53 -9.55 1.49
N LYS A 359 -11.38 -10.15 2.68
CA LYS A 359 -11.95 -9.60 3.93
C LYS A 359 -11.43 -8.20 4.24
N GLN A 360 -10.13 -7.93 4.03
CA GLN A 360 -9.54 -6.60 4.20
C GLN A 360 -10.18 -5.57 3.28
N GLN A 361 -10.24 -5.88 1.97
CA GLN A 361 -10.86 -5.01 0.97
C GLN A 361 -12.32 -4.71 1.28
N TYR A 362 -13.11 -5.75 1.58
CA TYR A 362 -14.53 -5.58 1.88
C TYR A 362 -14.76 -4.77 3.17
N THR A 363 -13.93 -4.99 4.20
CA THR A 363 -13.98 -4.20 5.45
C THR A 363 -13.76 -2.72 5.16
N LEU A 364 -12.73 -2.39 4.37
CA LEU A 364 -12.45 -1.01 3.97
C LEU A 364 -13.65 -0.40 3.22
N CYS A 365 -14.21 -1.11 2.25
CA CYS A 365 -15.33 -0.63 1.45
C CYS A 365 -16.60 -0.41 2.30
N SER A 366 -17.05 -1.45 3.01
CA SER A 366 -18.32 -1.42 3.74
C SER A 366 -18.32 -0.46 4.92
N ALA A 367 -17.27 -0.44 5.74
CA ALA A 367 -17.21 0.49 6.88
C ALA A 367 -17.13 1.96 6.41
N SER A 368 -16.38 2.24 5.34
CA SER A 368 -16.25 3.60 4.79
C SER A 368 -17.55 4.08 4.15
N LEU A 369 -18.21 3.25 3.33
CA LEU A 369 -19.49 3.62 2.70
C LEU A 369 -20.61 3.80 3.72
N GLN A 370 -20.67 2.97 4.77
CA GLN A 370 -21.61 3.17 5.87
C GLN A 370 -21.38 4.52 6.59
N ASP A 371 -20.14 4.94 6.84
CA ASP A 371 -19.84 6.25 7.45
C ASP A 371 -20.14 7.44 6.53
N ILE A 372 -19.84 7.30 5.23
CA ILE A 372 -20.16 8.30 4.21
C ILE A 372 -21.68 8.50 4.11
N ILE A 373 -22.45 7.41 4.08
CA ILE A 373 -23.91 7.45 4.03
C ILE A 373 -24.49 8.04 5.32
N ALA A 374 -24.04 7.60 6.50
CA ALA A 374 -24.50 8.15 7.78
C ALA A 374 -24.22 9.67 7.88
N ARG A 375 -23.10 10.15 7.32
CA ARG A 375 -22.78 11.58 7.23
C ARG A 375 -23.69 12.33 6.26
N PHE A 376 -23.95 11.77 5.07
CA PHE A 376 -24.87 12.35 4.10
C PHE A 376 -26.30 12.49 4.67
N GLU A 377 -26.82 11.42 5.30
CA GLU A 377 -28.15 11.43 5.92
C GLU A 377 -28.23 12.49 7.02
N ARG A 378 -27.24 12.52 7.92
CA ARG A 378 -27.18 13.50 9.02
C ARG A 378 -27.05 14.96 8.55
N ARG A 379 -26.39 15.22 7.41
CA ARG A 379 -26.30 16.55 6.78
C ARG A 379 -27.54 16.95 5.99
N SER A 380 -28.32 15.98 5.52
CA SER A 380 -29.55 16.20 4.75
C SER A 380 -30.76 16.48 5.64
N GLY A 381 -30.73 16.04 6.91
CA GLY A 381 -31.81 16.22 7.86
C GLY A 381 -33.00 15.29 7.59
N ASP A 382 -34.21 15.70 7.98
CA ASP A 382 -35.40 14.84 8.00
C ASP A 382 -35.89 14.37 6.61
N PHE A 383 -35.49 15.05 5.53
CA PHE A 383 -35.96 14.78 4.17
C PHE A 383 -34.81 14.45 3.22
N ILE A 384 -34.37 13.19 3.25
CA ILE A 384 -33.26 12.68 2.44
C ILE A 384 -33.72 12.47 0.98
N LYS A 385 -33.02 13.09 0.03
CA LYS A 385 -33.15 12.84 -1.42
C LYS A 385 -31.91 12.14 -1.93
N TRP A 386 -32.01 10.87 -2.26
CA TRP A 386 -30.84 10.07 -2.68
C TRP A 386 -30.20 10.54 -3.99
N GLU A 387 -30.95 11.22 -4.87
CA GLU A 387 -30.39 11.82 -6.10
C GLU A 387 -29.38 12.95 -5.84
N ASP A 388 -29.43 13.57 -4.65
CA ASP A 388 -28.45 14.57 -4.22
C ASP A 388 -27.14 13.90 -3.72
N PHE A 389 -27.10 12.57 -3.55
CA PHE A 389 -25.92 11.84 -3.04
C PHE A 389 -24.65 12.05 -3.87
N PRO A 390 -24.61 11.82 -5.21
CA PRO A 390 -23.42 12.11 -6.02
C PRO A 390 -23.11 13.61 -6.14
N GLU A 391 -24.06 14.50 -5.82
CA GLU A 391 -23.82 15.94 -5.72
C GLU A 391 -23.23 16.34 -4.34
N LYS A 392 -23.18 15.41 -3.38
CA LYS A 392 -22.60 15.57 -2.03
C LYS A 392 -21.43 14.64 -1.73
N VAL A 393 -21.22 13.60 -2.52
CA VAL A 393 -20.24 12.53 -2.30
C VAL A 393 -19.46 12.28 -3.59
N ALA A 394 -18.14 12.14 -3.48
CA ALA A 394 -17.31 11.51 -4.51
C ALA A 394 -16.42 10.45 -3.85
N VAL A 395 -16.31 9.26 -4.44
CA VAL A 395 -15.52 8.13 -3.92
C VAL A 395 -14.43 7.79 -4.94
N GLN A 396 -13.16 8.00 -4.58
CA GLN A 396 -12.02 7.61 -5.40
C GLN A 396 -11.50 6.25 -4.98
N MET A 397 -11.50 5.32 -5.92
CA MET A 397 -10.88 4.00 -5.80
C MET A 397 -9.41 4.09 -6.22
N ASN A 398 -8.50 3.97 -5.24
CA ASN A 398 -7.06 3.96 -5.48
C ASN A 398 -6.60 2.53 -5.82
N ASP A 399 -6.39 2.27 -7.10
CA ASP A 399 -6.22 0.91 -7.66
C ASP A 399 -7.50 0.05 -7.52
N THR A 400 -7.41 -1.26 -7.79
CA THR A 400 -8.53 -2.23 -7.75
C THR A 400 -8.89 -2.72 -6.35
N HIS A 401 -8.06 -2.50 -5.33
CA HIS A 401 -8.36 -2.99 -3.98
C HIS A 401 -9.73 -2.56 -3.40
N PRO A 402 -10.23 -1.32 -3.62
CA PRO A 402 -11.56 -0.90 -3.16
C PRO A 402 -12.68 -1.12 -4.19
N THR A 403 -12.53 -1.94 -5.23
CA THR A 403 -13.57 -2.23 -6.25
C THR A 403 -14.93 -2.60 -5.62
N LEU A 404 -14.90 -3.32 -4.50
CA LEU A 404 -16.12 -3.73 -3.77
C LEU A 404 -16.99 -2.56 -3.28
N CYS A 405 -16.52 -1.31 -3.35
CA CYS A 405 -17.37 -0.13 -3.16
C CYS A 405 -18.56 -0.09 -4.12
N ILE A 406 -18.39 -0.54 -5.37
CA ILE A 406 -19.44 -0.53 -6.39
C ILE A 406 -20.62 -1.43 -5.96
N PRO A 407 -20.45 -2.76 -5.76
CA PRO A 407 -21.55 -3.62 -5.34
C PRO A 407 -22.01 -3.35 -3.89
N GLU A 408 -21.16 -2.84 -3.00
CA GLU A 408 -21.58 -2.49 -1.63
C GLU A 408 -22.45 -1.24 -1.57
N LEU A 409 -22.17 -0.20 -2.37
CA LEU A 409 -23.03 0.97 -2.46
C LEU A 409 -24.40 0.58 -3.03
N MET A 410 -24.42 -0.22 -4.10
CA MET A 410 -25.64 -0.84 -4.65
C MET A 410 -26.42 -1.61 -3.59
N ARG A 411 -25.75 -2.48 -2.82
CA ARG A 411 -26.37 -3.27 -1.74
C ARG A 411 -27.00 -2.38 -0.68
N ILE A 412 -26.32 -1.33 -0.23
CA ILE A 412 -26.88 -0.43 0.79
C ILE A 412 -28.09 0.33 0.24
N LEU A 413 -27.99 0.90 -0.96
CA LEU A 413 -29.07 1.68 -1.58
C LEU A 413 -30.32 0.82 -1.84
N ILE A 414 -30.16 -0.40 -2.35
CA ILE A 414 -31.29 -1.29 -2.66
C ILE A 414 -31.81 -1.96 -1.39
N ASP A 415 -30.98 -2.75 -0.69
CA ASP A 415 -31.45 -3.65 0.37
C ASP A 415 -31.82 -2.88 1.65
N LEU A 416 -31.10 -1.79 1.97
CA LEU A 416 -31.28 -1.03 3.22
C LEU A 416 -32.06 0.27 3.03
N LYS A 417 -31.88 0.98 1.91
CA LYS A 417 -32.58 2.25 1.64
C LYS A 417 -33.81 2.09 0.73
N GLY A 418 -33.96 0.96 0.04
CA GLY A 418 -35.15 0.61 -0.74
C GLY A 418 -35.26 1.29 -2.10
N LEU A 419 -34.14 1.73 -2.69
CA LEU A 419 -34.12 2.28 -4.04
C LEU A 419 -34.36 1.20 -5.09
N SER A 420 -34.81 1.61 -6.28
CA SER A 420 -34.79 0.72 -7.44
C SER A 420 -33.35 0.47 -7.91
N TRP A 421 -33.15 -0.62 -8.65
CA TRP A 421 -31.86 -0.94 -9.27
C TRP A 421 -31.33 0.23 -10.11
N LYS A 422 -32.17 0.81 -10.97
CA LYS A 422 -31.82 1.89 -11.88
C LYS A 422 -31.35 3.15 -11.14
N ASP A 423 -32.07 3.55 -10.09
CA ASP A 423 -31.74 4.76 -9.33
C ASP A 423 -30.44 4.54 -8.53
N ALA A 424 -30.30 3.38 -7.89
CA ALA A 424 -29.10 2.99 -7.16
C ALA A 424 -27.86 2.91 -8.07
N TRP A 425 -28.02 2.38 -9.29
CA TRP A 425 -26.94 2.26 -10.27
C TRP A 425 -26.50 3.62 -10.81
N ASN A 426 -27.46 4.49 -11.14
CA ASN A 426 -27.17 5.85 -11.56
C ASN A 426 -26.44 6.67 -10.49
N ILE A 427 -26.86 6.54 -9.22
CA ILE A 427 -26.16 7.13 -8.07
C ILE A 427 -24.75 6.55 -7.93
N THR A 428 -24.60 5.23 -8.03
CA THR A 428 -23.30 4.54 -7.87
C THR A 428 -22.31 5.00 -8.93
N GLN A 429 -22.70 4.95 -10.21
CA GLN A 429 -21.84 5.40 -11.32
C GLN A 429 -21.40 6.85 -11.16
N ARG A 430 -22.33 7.78 -10.85
CA ARG A 430 -22.00 9.20 -10.62
C ARG A 430 -21.20 9.47 -9.34
N THR A 431 -21.11 8.52 -8.42
CA THR A 431 -20.37 8.69 -7.15
C THR A 431 -18.93 8.20 -7.26
N VAL A 432 -18.69 7.12 -8.01
CA VAL A 432 -17.42 6.37 -7.98
C VAL A 432 -16.52 6.74 -9.16
N ALA A 433 -15.22 6.86 -8.92
CA ALA A 433 -14.18 7.00 -9.94
C ALA A 433 -12.95 6.12 -9.62
N TYR A 434 -12.22 5.71 -10.65
CA TYR A 434 -11.12 4.74 -10.57
C TYR A 434 -9.79 5.32 -11.06
N THR A 435 -8.73 5.15 -10.26
CA THR A 435 -7.35 5.42 -10.70
C THR A 435 -6.59 4.11 -10.86
N ASN A 436 -6.06 3.88 -12.06
CA ASN A 436 -5.19 2.76 -12.39
C ASN A 436 -3.70 3.14 -12.19
N HIS A 437 -2.91 2.22 -11.63
CA HIS A 437 -1.46 2.38 -11.40
C HIS A 437 -0.62 1.27 -12.08
N THR A 438 -1.21 0.51 -13.00
CA THR A 438 -0.75 -0.82 -13.43
C THR A 438 -0.76 -0.93 -14.95
N VAL A 439 0.44 -1.02 -15.53
CA VAL A 439 0.65 -1.14 -16.98
C VAL A 439 0.34 -2.54 -17.51
N LEU A 440 0.61 -3.58 -16.70
CA LEU A 440 0.52 -4.98 -17.10
C LEU A 440 -0.91 -5.53 -16.88
N PRO A 441 -1.64 -5.96 -17.92
CA PRO A 441 -2.98 -6.53 -17.78
C PRO A 441 -3.03 -7.77 -16.85
N GLU A 442 -1.96 -8.57 -16.83
CA GLU A 442 -1.81 -9.75 -15.96
C GLU A 442 -1.65 -9.41 -14.47
N ALA A 443 -1.35 -8.15 -14.14
CA ALA A 443 -1.24 -7.67 -12.76
C ALA A 443 -2.55 -7.01 -12.25
N LEU A 444 -3.61 -7.00 -13.07
CA LEU A 444 -4.94 -6.55 -12.66
C LEU A 444 -5.63 -7.64 -11.81
N GLU A 445 -6.25 -7.23 -10.71
CA GLU A 445 -6.77 -8.17 -9.71
C GLU A 445 -7.94 -9.02 -10.24
N LYS A 446 -7.79 -10.35 -10.15
CA LYS A 446 -8.83 -11.35 -10.44
C LYS A 446 -9.08 -12.21 -9.20
N TRP A 447 -10.35 -12.51 -8.92
CA TRP A 447 -10.75 -13.42 -7.84
C TRP A 447 -11.47 -14.66 -8.37
N SER A 448 -11.35 -15.79 -7.67
CA SER A 448 -12.22 -16.95 -7.90
C SER A 448 -13.68 -16.55 -7.65
N LEU A 449 -14.56 -16.85 -8.61
CA LEU A 449 -16.00 -16.65 -8.49
C LEU A 449 -16.56 -17.34 -7.24
N GLU A 450 -16.15 -18.58 -7.00
CA GLU A 450 -16.59 -19.40 -5.88
C GLU A 450 -16.20 -18.79 -4.53
N LEU A 451 -14.98 -18.25 -4.43
CA LEU A 451 -14.48 -17.56 -3.23
C LEU A 451 -15.32 -16.31 -2.94
N VAL A 452 -15.59 -15.48 -3.97
CA VAL A 452 -16.43 -14.29 -3.83
C VAL A 452 -17.87 -14.66 -3.48
N GLN A 453 -18.45 -15.66 -4.15
CA GLN A 453 -19.80 -16.15 -3.89
C GLN A 453 -19.95 -16.72 -2.47
N LYS A 454 -18.94 -17.44 -1.98
CA LYS A 454 -18.91 -17.99 -0.61
C LYS A 454 -18.77 -16.90 0.45
N LEU A 455 -17.89 -15.91 0.24
CA LEU A 455 -17.57 -14.88 1.24
C LEU A 455 -18.57 -13.71 1.22
N LEU A 456 -19.07 -13.34 0.04
CA LEU A 456 -19.87 -12.15 -0.24
C LEU A 456 -21.06 -12.48 -1.18
N PRO A 457 -21.96 -13.42 -0.79
CA PRO A 457 -23.01 -13.95 -1.68
C PRO A 457 -23.99 -12.90 -2.20
N ARG A 458 -24.21 -11.79 -1.48
CA ARG A 458 -25.06 -10.70 -1.98
C ARG A 458 -24.36 -9.82 -3.00
N HIS A 459 -23.04 -9.68 -2.91
CA HIS A 459 -22.27 -8.87 -3.85
C HIS A 459 -22.14 -9.58 -5.19
N ILE A 460 -22.05 -10.91 -5.23
CA ILE A 460 -22.02 -11.62 -6.51
C ILE A 460 -23.36 -11.54 -7.26
N GLU A 461 -24.52 -11.66 -6.57
CA GLU A 461 -25.84 -11.40 -7.19
C GLU A 461 -25.93 -10.00 -7.82
N ILE A 462 -25.21 -9.01 -7.28
CA ILE A 462 -25.16 -7.64 -7.82
C ILE A 462 -24.18 -7.56 -8.99
N ILE A 463 -23.03 -8.23 -8.91
CA ILE A 463 -22.02 -8.26 -9.98
C ILE A 463 -22.57 -8.99 -11.22
N GLU A 464 -23.31 -10.09 -11.05
CA GLU A 464 -23.99 -10.82 -12.13
C GLU A 464 -24.95 -9.90 -12.90
N LEU A 465 -25.75 -9.09 -12.20
CA LEU A 465 -26.65 -8.11 -12.83
C LEU A 465 -25.91 -6.96 -13.52
N ILE A 466 -24.74 -6.53 -13.00
CA ILE A 466 -23.89 -5.54 -13.68
C ILE A 466 -23.26 -6.15 -14.96
N ASP A 467 -22.83 -7.42 -14.93
CA ASP A 467 -22.33 -8.12 -16.11
C ASP A 467 -23.45 -8.31 -17.15
N GLU A 468 -24.70 -8.57 -16.74
CA GLU A 468 -25.85 -8.66 -17.64
C GLU A 468 -26.18 -7.32 -18.33
N GLU A 469 -26.17 -6.20 -17.61
CA GLU A 469 -26.32 -4.87 -18.24
C GLU A 469 -25.14 -4.54 -19.17
N LEU A 470 -23.92 -4.94 -18.81
CA LEU A 470 -22.75 -4.79 -19.68
C LEU A 470 -22.88 -5.60 -20.97
N VAL A 471 -23.23 -6.90 -20.89
CA VAL A 471 -23.46 -7.76 -22.05
C VAL A 471 -24.54 -7.17 -22.95
N SER A 472 -25.65 -6.69 -22.37
CA SER A 472 -26.71 -5.97 -23.10
C SER A 472 -26.19 -4.73 -23.84
N THR A 473 -25.32 -3.95 -23.19
CA THR A 473 -24.67 -2.78 -23.81
C THR A 473 -23.76 -3.17 -24.97
N ILE A 474 -22.94 -4.21 -24.80
CA ILE A 474 -22.02 -4.71 -25.84
C ILE A 474 -22.80 -5.24 -27.05
N VAL A 475 -23.84 -6.05 -26.84
CA VAL A 475 -24.72 -6.56 -27.90
C VAL A 475 -25.44 -5.41 -28.62
N SER A 476 -25.84 -4.35 -27.90
CA SER A 476 -26.48 -3.18 -28.51
C SER A 476 -25.54 -2.31 -29.35
N GLU A 477 -24.23 -2.29 -29.06
CA GLU A 477 -23.25 -1.47 -29.78
C GLU A 477 -22.65 -2.23 -30.97
N TYR A 478 -22.25 -3.49 -30.78
CA TYR A 478 -21.57 -4.28 -31.80
C TYR A 478 -22.53 -5.14 -32.66
N GLY A 479 -23.78 -5.30 -32.23
CA GLY A 479 -24.79 -6.09 -32.93
C GLY A 479 -24.56 -7.61 -32.85
N THR A 480 -25.32 -8.35 -33.66
CA THR A 480 -25.25 -9.82 -33.75
C THR A 480 -25.00 -10.32 -35.18
N GLU A 481 -24.53 -9.44 -36.07
CA GLU A 481 -24.22 -9.79 -37.47
C GLU A 481 -22.83 -10.43 -37.60
N ASP A 482 -21.86 -9.92 -36.84
CA ASP A 482 -20.50 -10.46 -36.72
C ASP A 482 -20.34 -11.10 -35.33
N LEU A 483 -20.64 -12.40 -35.25
CA LEU A 483 -20.59 -13.15 -33.98
C LEU A 483 -19.16 -13.37 -33.48
N ASP A 484 -18.16 -13.43 -34.37
CA ASP A 484 -16.75 -13.61 -33.98
C ASP A 484 -16.23 -12.32 -33.32
N LEU A 485 -16.55 -11.13 -33.89
CA LEU A 485 -16.25 -9.84 -33.26
C LEU A 485 -16.99 -9.66 -31.92
N LEU A 486 -18.26 -10.08 -31.85
CA LEU A 486 -19.04 -10.03 -30.61
C LEU A 486 -18.42 -10.93 -29.53
N GLU A 487 -18.02 -12.16 -29.87
CA GLU A 487 -17.33 -13.09 -28.96
C GLU A 487 -16.01 -12.49 -28.45
N GLU A 488 -15.19 -11.90 -29.34
CA GLU A 488 -13.95 -11.20 -28.97
C GLU A 488 -14.22 -10.07 -27.96
N LYS A 489 -15.22 -9.21 -28.23
CA LYS A 489 -15.55 -8.05 -27.42
C LYS A 489 -16.17 -8.42 -26.07
N LEU A 490 -16.98 -9.47 -26.01
CA LEU A 490 -17.47 -10.05 -24.76
C LEU A 490 -16.31 -10.63 -23.94
N LYS A 491 -15.39 -11.37 -24.57
CA LYS A 491 -14.20 -11.92 -23.92
C LYS A 491 -13.29 -10.83 -23.35
N GLU A 492 -13.10 -9.72 -24.07
CA GLU A 492 -12.31 -8.57 -23.60
C GLU A 492 -12.98 -7.87 -22.41
N MET A 493 -14.26 -7.50 -22.52
CA MET A 493 -14.91 -6.57 -21.58
C MET A 493 -15.62 -7.20 -20.37
N ARG A 494 -16.15 -8.43 -20.45
CA ARG A 494 -16.99 -8.98 -19.36
C ARG A 494 -16.35 -8.91 -17.97
N ILE A 495 -17.14 -8.72 -16.92
CA ILE A 495 -16.67 -8.76 -15.54
C ILE A 495 -16.46 -10.22 -15.10
N LEU A 496 -17.34 -11.11 -15.56
CA LEU A 496 -17.28 -12.54 -15.27
C LEU A 496 -16.58 -13.29 -16.42
N GLU A 497 -15.44 -13.90 -16.11
CA GLU A 497 -14.59 -14.64 -17.05
C GLU A 497 -14.81 -16.16 -16.86
N ASN A 498 -14.97 -16.89 -17.97
CA ASN A 498 -15.29 -18.33 -18.01
C ASN A 498 -16.64 -18.70 -17.35
N VAL A 499 -17.58 -17.74 -17.30
CA VAL A 499 -18.97 -17.96 -16.86
C VAL A 499 -19.87 -17.94 -18.08
N ASP A 500 -20.95 -18.72 -18.06
CA ASP A 500 -21.97 -18.72 -19.11
C ASP A 500 -22.54 -17.31 -19.34
N LEU A 501 -23.13 -17.09 -20.52
CA LEU A 501 -23.85 -15.84 -20.80
C LEU A 501 -25.16 -15.79 -19.99
N PRO A 502 -25.62 -14.60 -19.58
CA PRO A 502 -26.91 -14.45 -18.92
C PRO A 502 -28.05 -15.01 -19.79
N ALA A 503 -29.12 -15.49 -19.16
CA ALA A 503 -30.20 -16.20 -19.85
C ALA A 503 -30.81 -15.49 -21.08
N PRO A 504 -30.95 -14.15 -21.15
CA PRO A 504 -31.40 -13.46 -22.37
C PRO A 504 -30.44 -13.57 -23.58
N PHE A 505 -29.20 -13.98 -23.33
CA PHE A 505 -28.09 -13.99 -24.28
C PHE A 505 -27.47 -15.40 -24.47
N ALA A 506 -27.96 -16.41 -23.76
CA ALA A 506 -27.38 -17.76 -23.74
C ALA A 506 -27.29 -18.41 -25.13
N ASP A 507 -28.28 -18.21 -25.98
CA ASP A 507 -28.35 -18.81 -27.33
C ASP A 507 -27.50 -18.06 -28.39
N LEU A 508 -26.92 -16.88 -28.08
CA LEU A 508 -26.27 -16.02 -29.10
C LEU A 508 -25.01 -16.63 -29.73
N LEU A 509 -24.25 -17.43 -28.98
CA LEU A 509 -22.95 -17.98 -29.40
C LEU A 509 -22.96 -19.52 -29.55
N VAL A 510 -24.13 -20.14 -29.53
CA VAL A 510 -24.27 -21.59 -29.66
C VAL A 510 -24.04 -21.99 -31.13
N LYS A 511 -22.85 -22.51 -31.43
CA LYS A 511 -22.52 -23.06 -32.76
C LYS A 511 -23.40 -24.31 -33.02
N PRO A 512 -24.08 -24.42 -34.18
CA PRO A 512 -24.93 -25.57 -34.47
C PRO A 512 -24.09 -26.84 -34.57
N ILE A 513 -24.55 -27.90 -33.91
CA ILE A 513 -23.94 -29.23 -34.02
C ILE A 513 -24.21 -29.77 -35.42
N GLU A 514 -23.19 -29.87 -36.28
CA GLU A 514 -23.32 -30.54 -37.57
C GLU A 514 -23.56 -32.05 -37.36
N SER A 515 -24.82 -32.47 -37.50
CA SER A 515 -25.20 -33.88 -37.49
C SER A 515 -24.79 -34.55 -38.81
N SER A 516 -23.55 -35.05 -38.89
CA SER A 516 -23.02 -35.80 -40.02
C SER A 516 -23.56 -37.23 -40.11
N ILE A 517 -24.89 -37.36 -40.23
CA ILE A 517 -25.52 -38.61 -40.69
C ILE A 517 -25.34 -38.70 -42.20
N VAL A 518 -24.25 -39.35 -42.62
CA VAL A 518 -24.06 -39.79 -44.01
C VAL A 518 -24.40 -41.27 -44.08
N VAL A 519 -25.55 -41.60 -44.68
CA VAL A 519 -25.92 -42.97 -45.04
C VAL A 519 -25.34 -43.29 -46.42
N PRO A 520 -24.54 -44.35 -46.58
CA PRO A 520 -24.30 -45.00 -47.87
C PRO A 520 -25.30 -46.15 -48.06
N THR A 521 -25.96 -46.19 -49.21
CA THR A 521 -26.85 -47.28 -49.64
C THR A 521 -26.08 -48.43 -50.29
N GLU A 522 -26.53 -49.66 -49.99
CA GLU A 522 -26.46 -50.88 -50.81
C GLU A 522 -25.09 -51.45 -51.24
N GLU A 523 -24.76 -52.64 -50.71
CA GLU A 523 -24.58 -53.93 -51.43
C GLU A 523 -24.17 -55.00 -50.36
N LEU A 524 -25.06 -55.91 -49.96
CA LEU A 524 -25.37 -57.25 -50.51
C LEU A 524 -24.59 -58.41 -49.83
N GLU A 525 -25.37 -59.42 -49.45
CA GLU A 525 -25.04 -60.83 -49.15
C GLU A 525 -24.35 -61.24 -47.82
N ASN A 526 -25.13 -62.02 -47.03
CA ASN A 526 -24.80 -63.29 -46.36
C ASN A 526 -23.64 -63.36 -45.33
N SER A 527 -23.77 -64.06 -44.19
CA SER A 527 -24.84 -64.95 -43.69
C SER A 527 -24.72 -65.20 -42.17
N GLU A 528 -25.81 -65.69 -41.57
CA GLU A 528 -25.92 -66.81 -40.58
C GLU A 528 -24.58 -67.47 -40.12
N GLU A 529 -24.36 -67.98 -38.90
CA GLU A 529 -25.16 -68.26 -37.68
C GLU A 529 -24.13 -68.53 -36.52
N VAL A 530 -24.40 -68.62 -35.20
CA VAL A 530 -25.61 -68.59 -34.33
C VAL A 530 -25.18 -68.21 -32.88
N GLU A 531 -26.15 -68.04 -31.96
CA GLU A 531 -25.99 -67.90 -30.49
C GLU A 531 -25.56 -69.21 -29.77
N PRO A 532 -25.70 -69.41 -28.43
CA PRO A 532 -25.71 -68.50 -27.27
C PRO A 532 -24.69 -68.97 -26.19
N VAL A 533 -24.79 -68.39 -24.98
CA VAL A 533 -24.59 -68.94 -23.61
C VAL A 533 -24.02 -67.81 -22.74
N GLY A 534 -24.49 -67.53 -21.52
CA GLY A 534 -25.48 -68.19 -20.68
C GLY A 534 -25.13 -67.93 -19.22
N GLU A 535 -26.12 -67.59 -18.41
CA GLU A 535 -26.01 -67.07 -17.04
C GLU A 535 -25.20 -67.97 -16.07
N LYS A 536 -24.45 -67.36 -15.13
CA LYS A 536 -24.58 -67.51 -13.65
C LYS A 536 -23.44 -66.83 -12.89
N ASP A 537 -23.76 -65.90 -11.99
CA ASP A 537 -23.99 -66.07 -10.54
C ASP A 537 -22.70 -66.43 -9.78
N GLU A 538 -22.10 -65.45 -9.10
CA GLU A 538 -22.19 -65.23 -7.63
C GLU A 538 -21.19 -66.07 -6.82
N SER A 539 -20.19 -65.41 -6.21
CA SER A 539 -20.06 -65.34 -4.74
C SER A 539 -18.79 -64.57 -4.31
N GLU A 540 -18.99 -63.42 -3.67
CA GLU A 540 -18.46 -63.01 -2.37
C GLU A 540 -17.06 -63.43 -1.83
N GLU A 541 -16.40 -62.39 -1.29
CA GLU A 541 -15.69 -62.30 0.01
C GLU A 541 -14.16 -62.58 0.16
N LYS A 542 -13.51 -61.50 0.66
CA LYS A 542 -12.53 -61.43 1.78
C LYS A 542 -11.02 -61.49 1.53
N ASP A 543 -10.45 -60.28 1.68
CA ASP A 543 -9.49 -59.86 2.72
C ASP A 543 -8.03 -60.39 2.76
N GLU A 544 -7.16 -59.37 2.75
CA GLU A 544 -5.95 -59.17 3.56
C GLU A 544 -4.61 -59.88 3.27
N SER A 545 -3.62 -58.98 3.15
CA SER A 545 -2.23 -59.03 3.66
C SER A 545 -1.06 -59.39 2.72
N GLU A 546 -0.27 -58.34 2.47
CA GLU A 546 1.20 -58.19 2.66
C GLU A 546 2.23 -59.02 1.84
N GLU A 547 3.00 -58.22 1.07
CA GLU A 547 4.47 -58.20 0.94
C GLU A 547 5.24 -59.20 0.04
N ILE A 548 5.92 -58.59 -0.95
CA ILE A 548 7.30 -58.85 -1.44
C ILE A 548 7.56 -60.18 -2.16
N ASP A 549 7.87 -60.12 -3.47
CA ASP A 549 9.28 -60.29 -3.93
C ASP A 549 9.54 -59.78 -5.37
N GLU A 550 10.82 -59.81 -5.75
CA GLU A 550 11.48 -59.17 -6.90
C GLU A 550 11.21 -59.75 -8.31
N SER A 551 11.47 -58.88 -9.31
CA SER A 551 12.18 -59.16 -10.59
C SER A 551 11.46 -59.62 -11.89
N GLU A 552 11.96 -59.00 -12.96
CA GLU A 552 12.05 -59.44 -14.38
C GLU A 552 10.81 -59.53 -15.30
N GLU A 553 10.63 -58.43 -16.04
CA GLU A 553 10.24 -58.31 -17.46
C GLU A 553 9.74 -59.56 -18.21
N LYS A 554 8.45 -59.49 -18.62
CA LYS A 554 7.98 -60.01 -19.92
C LYS A 554 6.90 -59.09 -20.47
N ASP A 555 7.11 -58.56 -21.68
CA ASP A 555 6.05 -57.99 -22.51
C ASP A 555 5.03 -59.07 -22.89
N PRO A 556 3.74 -58.70 -22.91
CA PRO A 556 2.83 -59.19 -23.93
C PRO A 556 2.03 -58.03 -24.58
N GLU A 557 2.23 -57.90 -25.90
CA GLU A 557 1.26 -57.51 -26.92
C GLU A 557 0.41 -56.23 -26.70
N GLU A 558 0.68 -55.23 -27.55
CA GLU A 558 -0.04 -53.96 -27.65
C GLU A 558 -1.53 -54.16 -27.97
N GLU A 559 -2.41 -54.02 -26.97
CA GLU A 559 -3.78 -53.56 -27.21
C GLU A 559 -3.76 -52.02 -27.28
N GLU A 560 -4.08 -51.46 -28.45
CA GLU A 560 -4.33 -50.02 -28.60
C GLU A 560 -5.64 -49.64 -27.88
N GLU A 561 -5.59 -49.51 -26.55
CA GLU A 561 -6.61 -48.76 -25.83
C GLU A 561 -6.63 -47.34 -26.40
N GLN A 562 -7.72 -46.98 -27.07
CA GLN A 562 -8.02 -45.60 -27.41
C GLN A 562 -8.21 -44.82 -26.11
N VAL A 563 -7.12 -44.24 -25.61
CA VAL A 563 -7.14 -43.25 -24.54
C VAL A 563 -7.97 -42.09 -25.05
N LEU A 564 -9.25 -42.09 -24.65
CA LEU A 564 -10.12 -40.91 -24.76
C LEU A 564 -9.35 -39.76 -24.11
N PRO A 565 -9.03 -38.68 -24.83
CA PRO A 565 -8.25 -37.60 -24.25
C PRO A 565 -8.99 -37.08 -23.01
N GLU A 566 -8.28 -37.01 -21.88
CA GLU A 566 -8.84 -36.42 -20.66
C GLU A 566 -9.47 -35.07 -21.02
N PRO A 567 -10.74 -34.81 -20.64
CA PRO A 567 -11.37 -33.56 -20.99
C PRO A 567 -10.55 -32.42 -20.40
N LEU A 568 -10.11 -31.50 -21.27
CA LEU A 568 -9.32 -30.34 -20.87
C LEU A 568 -10.02 -29.67 -19.67
N PRO A 569 -9.32 -29.46 -18.54
CA PRO A 569 -9.96 -28.97 -17.33
C PRO A 569 -10.63 -27.63 -17.61
N GLU A 570 -11.90 -27.49 -17.21
CA GLU A 570 -12.65 -26.25 -17.43
C GLU A 570 -11.88 -25.05 -16.86
N PRO A 571 -11.73 -23.96 -17.63
CA PRO A 571 -10.95 -22.82 -17.19
C PRO A 571 -11.64 -22.16 -15.98
N PRO A 572 -10.87 -21.69 -14.98
CA PRO A 572 -11.43 -21.25 -13.70
C PRO A 572 -12.36 -20.05 -13.89
N LYS A 573 -13.48 -20.06 -13.16
CA LYS A 573 -14.46 -18.96 -13.17
C LYS A 573 -13.94 -17.79 -12.34
N LEU A 574 -13.75 -16.62 -12.96
CA LEU A 574 -13.07 -15.47 -12.35
C LEU A 574 -13.91 -14.19 -12.40
N VAL A 575 -13.71 -13.33 -11.41
CA VAL A 575 -14.23 -11.96 -11.35
C VAL A 575 -13.09 -10.99 -11.64
N ARG A 576 -13.20 -10.23 -12.74
CA ARG A 576 -12.21 -9.24 -13.19
C ARG A 576 -12.49 -7.87 -12.55
N MET A 577 -11.78 -7.55 -11.46
CA MET A 577 -12.07 -6.36 -10.65
C MET A 577 -11.82 -5.04 -11.39
N ALA A 578 -10.81 -5.02 -12.29
CA ALA A 578 -10.53 -3.87 -13.12
C ALA A 578 -11.68 -3.54 -14.10
N ASN A 579 -12.26 -4.55 -14.75
CA ASN A 579 -13.41 -4.37 -15.64
C ASN A 579 -14.62 -3.83 -14.85
N LEU A 580 -14.87 -4.37 -13.65
CA LEU A 580 -15.91 -3.86 -12.75
C LEU A 580 -15.68 -2.39 -12.36
N CYS A 581 -14.44 -1.96 -12.11
CA CYS A 581 -14.11 -0.55 -11.88
C CYS A 581 -14.44 0.35 -13.08
N VAL A 582 -14.09 -0.06 -14.30
CA VAL A 582 -14.31 0.73 -15.53
C VAL A 582 -15.81 0.86 -15.83
N VAL A 583 -16.60 -0.19 -15.57
CA VAL A 583 -18.06 -0.20 -15.74
C VAL A 583 -18.75 0.67 -14.67
N GLY A 584 -18.39 0.47 -13.40
CA GLY A 584 -19.05 1.10 -12.25
C GLY A 584 -18.59 2.52 -11.91
N GLY A 585 -17.50 3.02 -12.48
CA GLY A 585 -17.04 4.40 -12.28
C GLY A 585 -17.42 5.35 -13.42
N HIS A 586 -17.69 6.63 -13.12
CA HIS A 586 -17.91 7.68 -14.14
C HIS A 586 -16.61 8.21 -14.75
N ALA A 587 -15.46 7.93 -14.15
CA ALA A 587 -14.15 8.34 -14.64
C ALA A 587 -13.10 7.27 -14.32
N VAL A 588 -12.19 7.07 -15.27
CA VAL A 588 -11.03 6.18 -15.19
C VAL A 588 -9.80 7.01 -15.53
N ASN A 589 -8.77 6.99 -14.68
CA ASN A 589 -7.56 7.77 -14.97
C ASN A 589 -6.25 7.02 -14.75
N GLY A 590 -5.28 7.30 -15.63
CA GLY A 590 -3.87 6.99 -15.42
C GLY A 590 -3.15 8.07 -14.61
N VAL A 591 -1.84 7.85 -14.38
CA VAL A 591 -1.02 8.57 -13.39
C VAL A 591 0.27 9.21 -13.94
N ALA A 592 0.39 9.19 -15.26
CA ALA A 592 1.36 9.89 -16.10
C ALA A 592 0.76 9.95 -17.52
N GLU A 593 1.25 10.83 -18.39
CA GLU A 593 0.71 11.03 -19.73
C GLU A 593 0.80 9.74 -20.58
N ILE A 594 2.01 9.19 -20.78
CA ILE A 594 2.23 7.95 -21.53
C ILE A 594 1.46 6.76 -20.94
N HIS A 595 1.41 6.65 -19.61
CA HIS A 595 0.66 5.59 -18.95
C HIS A 595 -0.84 5.68 -19.27
N SER A 596 -1.39 6.89 -19.30
CA SER A 596 -2.81 7.10 -19.61
C SER A 596 -3.15 6.77 -21.06
N GLU A 597 -2.20 6.90 -21.99
CA GLU A 597 -2.37 6.40 -23.36
C GLU A 597 -2.29 4.87 -23.42
N ILE A 598 -1.33 4.21 -22.75
CA ILE A 598 -1.28 2.74 -22.66
C ILE A 598 -2.57 2.16 -22.05
N VAL A 599 -3.13 2.84 -21.05
CA VAL A 599 -4.42 2.47 -20.43
C VAL A 599 -5.59 2.50 -21.43
N LYS A 600 -5.57 3.39 -22.43
CA LYS A 600 -6.59 3.49 -23.50
C LYS A 600 -6.30 2.55 -24.67
N ASP A 601 -5.04 2.45 -25.08
CA ASP A 601 -4.66 1.79 -26.34
C ASP A 601 -4.45 0.28 -26.15
N GLU A 602 -3.98 -0.15 -24.98
CA GLU A 602 -3.61 -1.54 -24.70
C GLU A 602 -4.45 -2.18 -23.58
N VAL A 603 -4.62 -1.50 -22.43
CA VAL A 603 -5.20 -2.15 -21.23
C VAL A 603 -6.73 -2.25 -21.27
N PHE A 604 -7.43 -1.20 -21.70
CA PHE A 604 -8.91 -1.14 -21.71
C PHE A 604 -9.48 -0.67 -23.06
N ASN A 605 -8.91 -1.16 -24.16
CA ASN A 605 -9.18 -0.61 -25.49
C ASN A 605 -10.65 -0.66 -25.92
N ALA A 606 -11.36 -1.78 -25.76
CA ALA A 606 -12.79 -1.84 -26.08
C ALA A 606 -13.64 -0.95 -25.16
N PHE A 607 -13.27 -0.77 -23.88
CA PHE A 607 -13.97 0.17 -23.01
C PHE A 607 -13.72 1.63 -23.39
N PHE A 608 -12.51 1.99 -23.84
CA PHE A 608 -12.22 3.32 -24.35
C PHE A 608 -12.98 3.63 -25.64
N LYS A 609 -13.15 2.63 -26.52
CA LYS A 609 -14.02 2.73 -27.70
C LYS A 609 -15.50 2.95 -27.32
N LEU A 610 -15.97 2.28 -26.27
CA LEU A 610 -17.37 2.35 -25.82
C LEU A 610 -17.70 3.64 -25.05
N TRP A 611 -16.79 4.11 -24.19
CA TRP A 611 -16.97 5.29 -23.31
C TRP A 611 -15.72 6.18 -23.29
N PRO A 612 -15.36 6.83 -24.42
CA PRO A 612 -14.12 7.60 -24.53
C PRO A 612 -14.02 8.75 -23.51
N GLU A 613 -15.15 9.32 -23.10
CA GLU A 613 -15.22 10.41 -22.12
C GLU A 613 -14.86 10.01 -20.69
N LYS A 614 -14.87 8.71 -20.35
CA LYS A 614 -14.44 8.24 -19.03
C LYS A 614 -12.93 8.37 -18.82
N PHE A 615 -12.12 8.28 -19.88
CA PHE A 615 -10.67 8.08 -19.78
C PHE A 615 -9.89 9.40 -19.71
N GLN A 616 -9.17 9.61 -18.60
CA GLN A 616 -8.40 10.83 -18.31
C GLN A 616 -6.93 10.53 -17.94
N ASN A 617 -6.08 11.56 -17.96
CA ASN A 617 -4.82 11.59 -17.22
C ASN A 617 -4.96 12.46 -15.95
N LYS A 618 -4.24 12.08 -14.90
CA LYS A 618 -3.92 12.92 -13.73
C LYS A 618 -2.49 12.61 -13.28
N THR A 619 -1.48 13.23 -13.91
CA THR A 619 -0.07 13.01 -13.58
C THR A 619 0.16 13.18 -12.09
N ASN A 620 0.80 12.18 -11.47
CA ASN A 620 1.15 12.16 -10.06
C ASN A 620 1.96 13.40 -9.61
N GLY A 621 1.95 13.64 -8.31
CA GLY A 621 2.77 14.66 -7.68
C GLY A 621 3.12 14.30 -6.24
N VAL A 622 4.01 15.10 -5.64
CA VAL A 622 4.43 14.96 -4.25
C VAL A 622 4.38 16.31 -3.54
N THR A 623 4.12 16.31 -2.24
CA THR A 623 4.00 17.57 -1.49
C THR A 623 5.37 18.26 -1.33
N PRO A 624 5.53 19.53 -1.77
CA PRO A 624 6.76 20.29 -1.56
C PRO A 624 7.00 20.63 -0.08
N ARG A 625 5.96 20.56 0.78
CA ARG A 625 6.11 20.76 2.23
C ARG A 625 7.02 19.69 2.83
N ARG A 626 6.62 18.42 2.76
CA ARG A 626 7.45 17.32 3.27
C ARG A 626 8.76 17.19 2.49
N TRP A 627 8.68 17.18 1.16
CA TRP A 627 9.77 16.74 0.30
C TRP A 627 10.73 17.85 -0.15
N ILE A 628 10.53 19.10 0.28
CA ILE A 628 11.55 20.16 0.20
C ILE A 628 11.60 20.91 1.53
N ARG A 629 10.50 21.55 1.91
CA ARG A 629 10.48 22.56 2.99
C ARG A 629 10.93 22.02 4.35
N PHE A 630 10.51 20.80 4.69
CA PHE A 630 10.75 20.17 5.98
C PHE A 630 11.93 19.19 5.98
N CYS A 631 12.10 18.37 4.94
CA CYS A 631 13.25 17.45 4.87
C CYS A 631 14.57 18.16 4.52
N ASN A 632 14.52 19.28 3.79
CA ASN A 632 15.70 20.01 3.33
C ASN A 632 15.62 21.52 3.67
N PRO A 633 15.59 21.89 4.97
CA PRO A 633 15.42 23.28 5.40
C PRO A 633 16.59 24.18 4.98
N GLY A 634 17.80 23.63 4.81
CA GLY A 634 18.98 24.35 4.31
C GLY A 634 18.81 24.81 2.87
N LEU A 635 18.43 23.89 1.96
CA LEU A 635 18.11 24.25 0.58
C LEU A 635 16.89 25.17 0.50
N SER A 636 15.86 24.91 1.31
CA SER A 636 14.64 25.72 1.36
C SER A 636 14.92 27.18 1.70
N LYS A 637 15.86 27.45 2.62
CA LYS A 637 16.30 28.82 2.91
C LYS A 637 16.94 29.48 1.68
N ILE A 638 17.85 28.76 1.00
CA ILE A 638 18.51 29.26 -0.22
C ILE A 638 17.46 29.58 -1.30
N ILE A 639 16.51 28.67 -1.55
CA ILE A 639 15.42 28.91 -2.50
C ILE A 639 14.65 30.20 -2.13
N SER A 640 14.26 30.35 -0.86
CA SER A 640 13.55 31.56 -0.42
C SER A 640 14.38 32.84 -0.51
N ASP A 641 15.68 32.80 -0.19
CA ASP A 641 16.58 33.96 -0.28
C ASP A 641 16.74 34.43 -1.74
N TRP A 642 16.86 33.50 -2.69
CA TRP A 642 17.12 33.80 -4.12
C TRP A 642 15.86 34.11 -4.93
N ILE A 643 14.70 33.54 -4.57
CA ILE A 643 13.39 33.93 -5.13
C ILE A 643 12.85 35.20 -4.44
N GLY A 644 13.32 35.50 -3.23
CA GLY A 644 12.91 36.65 -2.42
C GLY A 644 11.64 36.44 -1.59
N THR A 645 11.18 35.19 -1.41
CA THR A 645 9.95 34.85 -0.68
C THR A 645 9.88 33.36 -0.31
N GLU A 646 9.07 32.98 0.68
CA GLU A 646 8.73 31.58 0.99
C GLU A 646 7.47 31.08 0.23
N GLU A 647 6.77 31.93 -0.53
CA GLU A 647 5.52 31.56 -1.22
C GLU A 647 5.64 30.35 -2.17
N TRP A 648 6.85 30.01 -2.65
CA TRP A 648 7.10 28.83 -3.48
C TRP A 648 6.68 27.51 -2.81
N VAL A 649 6.56 27.45 -1.49
CA VAL A 649 6.11 26.25 -0.75
C VAL A 649 4.63 25.92 -1.07
N LEU A 650 3.84 26.94 -1.43
CA LEU A 650 2.46 26.79 -1.89
C LEU A 650 2.38 26.96 -3.42
N ASN A 651 2.91 28.07 -3.94
CA ASN A 651 2.94 28.42 -5.36
C ASN A 651 4.20 27.84 -6.02
N THR A 652 4.28 26.52 -6.17
CA THR A 652 5.52 25.81 -6.56
C THR A 652 6.07 26.21 -7.94
N GLU A 653 5.25 26.77 -8.82
CA GLU A 653 5.66 27.37 -10.11
C GLU A 653 6.78 28.42 -9.95
N ARG A 654 6.85 29.09 -8.80
CA ARG A 654 7.92 30.07 -8.51
C ARG A 654 9.32 29.44 -8.50
N LEU A 655 9.48 28.12 -8.34
CA LEU A 655 10.78 27.46 -8.49
C LEU A 655 11.41 27.69 -9.87
N ALA A 656 10.61 27.91 -10.92
CA ALA A 656 11.11 28.22 -12.26
C ALA A 656 11.93 29.52 -12.32
N GLU A 657 11.77 30.44 -11.35
CA GLU A 657 12.57 31.66 -11.25
C GLU A 657 14.07 31.36 -11.05
N LEU A 658 14.42 30.22 -10.43
CA LEU A 658 15.81 29.78 -10.21
C LEU A 658 16.58 29.55 -11.53
N ARG A 659 15.88 29.30 -12.65
CA ARG A 659 16.51 29.16 -13.98
C ARG A 659 17.38 30.39 -14.33
N LYS A 660 17.00 31.58 -13.87
CA LYS A 660 17.74 32.85 -14.08
C LYS A 660 19.09 32.90 -13.36
N PHE A 661 19.25 32.11 -12.29
CA PHE A 661 20.40 32.15 -11.39
C PHE A 661 21.28 30.89 -11.47
N ALA A 662 20.93 29.91 -12.32
CA ALA A 662 21.62 28.61 -12.39
C ALA A 662 23.14 28.70 -12.67
N ASP A 663 23.57 29.76 -13.34
CA ASP A 663 24.97 30.06 -13.67
C ASP A 663 25.67 31.04 -12.70
N ASN A 664 24.98 31.47 -11.62
CA ASN A 664 25.53 32.37 -10.60
C ASN A 664 26.42 31.62 -9.58
N GLU A 665 27.64 32.11 -9.38
CA GLU A 665 28.66 31.42 -8.57
C GLU A 665 28.40 31.45 -7.05
N ASP A 666 27.71 32.49 -6.54
CA ASP A 666 27.31 32.56 -5.13
C ASP A 666 26.19 31.55 -4.84
N LEU A 667 25.18 31.46 -5.73
CA LEU A 667 24.12 30.45 -5.61
C LEU A 667 24.72 29.04 -5.66
N GLN A 668 25.56 28.75 -6.66
CA GLN A 668 26.20 27.44 -6.78
C GLN A 668 27.09 27.08 -5.58
N THR A 669 27.70 28.07 -4.93
CA THR A 669 28.51 27.85 -3.72
C THR A 669 27.62 27.52 -2.51
N GLN A 670 26.53 28.27 -2.31
CA GLN A 670 25.53 27.98 -1.26
C GLN A 670 24.87 26.61 -1.49
N TRP A 671 24.52 26.28 -2.73
CA TRP A 671 23.86 25.04 -3.14
C TRP A 671 24.71 23.81 -2.84
N ARG A 672 26.00 23.84 -3.22
CA ARG A 672 26.96 22.78 -2.88
C ARG A 672 27.15 22.65 -1.37
N ALA A 673 27.29 23.75 -0.64
CA ALA A 673 27.42 23.71 0.81
C ALA A 673 26.20 23.06 1.51
N ALA A 674 24.99 23.36 1.04
CA ALA A 674 23.77 22.70 1.53
C ALA A 674 23.76 21.18 1.21
N LYS A 675 24.16 20.79 -0.01
CA LYS A 675 24.29 19.38 -0.39
C LYS A 675 25.30 18.64 0.49
N THR A 676 26.50 19.19 0.69
CA THR A 676 27.52 18.63 1.60
C THR A 676 27.01 18.49 3.04
N SER A 677 26.29 19.50 3.55
CA SER A 677 25.69 19.43 4.89
C SER A 677 24.70 18.28 5.03
N ASN A 678 23.87 18.03 4.01
CA ASN A 678 22.95 16.89 3.99
C ASN A 678 23.70 15.55 3.87
N LYS A 679 24.74 15.46 3.03
CA LYS A 679 25.59 14.26 2.89
C LYS A 679 26.24 13.85 4.21
N LEU A 680 26.72 14.80 5.01
CA LEU A 680 27.28 14.52 6.34
C LEU A 680 26.27 13.82 7.28
N LYS A 681 24.99 14.17 7.23
CA LYS A 681 23.95 13.47 8.02
C LYS A 681 23.79 12.01 7.59
N VAL A 682 23.82 11.76 6.28
CA VAL A 682 23.80 10.40 5.72
C VAL A 682 25.07 9.63 6.10
N VAL A 683 26.26 10.24 6.09
CA VAL A 683 27.50 9.58 6.57
C VAL A 683 27.34 9.07 8.00
N SER A 684 26.82 9.90 8.92
CA SER A 684 26.56 9.49 10.31
C SER A 684 25.55 8.35 10.40
N PHE A 685 24.44 8.44 9.66
CA PHE A 685 23.40 7.41 9.64
C PHE A 685 23.88 6.08 9.04
N LEU A 686 24.61 6.09 7.92
CA LEU A 686 25.19 4.88 7.34
C LEU A 686 26.17 4.22 8.31
N LYS A 687 26.97 5.02 9.02
CA LYS A 687 27.89 4.51 10.04
C LYS A 687 27.13 3.85 11.20
N GLU A 688 26.03 4.44 11.65
CA GLU A 688 25.18 3.91 12.71
C GLU A 688 24.47 2.61 12.28
N LYS A 689 23.83 2.59 11.11
CA LYS A 689 22.95 1.48 10.68
C LYS A 689 23.70 0.31 10.01
N THR A 690 24.87 0.56 9.41
CA THR A 690 25.59 -0.47 8.63
C THR A 690 27.02 -0.70 9.10
N GLY A 691 27.56 0.15 9.98
CA GLY A 691 28.96 0.09 10.41
C GLY A 691 29.98 0.62 9.40
N TYR A 692 29.60 0.83 8.13
CA TYR A 692 30.50 1.36 7.10
C TYR A 692 30.78 2.85 7.30
N SER A 693 32.05 3.25 7.18
CA SER A 693 32.46 4.64 7.02
C SER A 693 32.56 4.96 5.53
N VAL A 694 32.03 6.12 5.10
CA VAL A 694 32.07 6.58 3.70
C VAL A 694 32.42 8.07 3.66
N SER A 695 33.11 8.52 2.60
CA SER A 695 33.48 9.93 2.42
C SER A 695 32.30 10.77 1.90
N PRO A 696 32.04 11.98 2.45
CA PRO A 696 31.04 12.92 1.93
C PRO A 696 31.47 13.63 0.63
N ASP A 697 32.75 13.52 0.22
CA ASP A 697 33.29 14.20 -0.97
C ASP A 697 33.03 13.41 -2.26
N ALA A 698 32.81 12.10 -2.13
CA ALA A 698 32.42 11.20 -3.21
C ALA A 698 30.97 11.47 -3.68
N LEU A 699 30.69 11.20 -4.96
CA LEU A 699 29.34 11.30 -5.54
C LEU A 699 28.38 10.32 -4.85
N PHE A 700 27.25 10.81 -4.34
CA PHE A 700 26.20 9.98 -3.74
C PHE A 700 25.19 9.55 -4.82
N ASP A 701 25.28 8.28 -5.18
CA ASP A 701 24.56 7.60 -6.26
C ASP A 701 23.54 6.63 -5.66
N ILE A 702 22.24 6.96 -5.74
CA ILE A 702 21.21 6.30 -4.93
C ILE A 702 20.14 5.58 -5.78
N GLN A 703 19.90 4.31 -5.47
CA GLN A 703 18.75 3.53 -5.99
C GLN A 703 17.89 3.03 -4.83
N VAL A 704 16.84 3.80 -4.47
CA VAL A 704 15.90 3.44 -3.40
C VAL A 704 14.47 3.26 -3.91
N LYS A 705 14.02 2.00 -3.95
CA LYS A 705 12.69 1.56 -4.37
C LYS A 705 12.50 0.07 -4.04
N ARG A 706 11.25 -0.44 -4.06
CA ARG A 706 10.93 -1.88 -3.91
C ARG A 706 11.89 -2.73 -4.74
N ILE A 707 12.43 -3.80 -4.15
CA ILE A 707 13.36 -4.70 -4.84
C ILE A 707 12.55 -5.63 -5.74
N HIS A 708 12.83 -5.60 -7.04
CA HIS A 708 12.11 -6.38 -8.05
C HIS A 708 12.96 -6.43 -9.34
N GLU A 709 12.92 -7.55 -10.05
CA GLU A 709 13.70 -7.70 -11.29
C GLU A 709 13.43 -6.59 -12.33
N TYR A 710 12.18 -6.20 -12.60
CA TYR A 710 11.86 -5.12 -13.55
C TYR A 710 12.34 -3.72 -13.13
N LYS A 711 12.59 -3.49 -11.82
CA LYS A 711 13.18 -2.24 -11.30
C LYS A 711 14.71 -2.21 -11.45
N ARG A 712 15.30 -3.35 -11.84
CA ARG A 712 16.69 -3.56 -12.27
C ARG A 712 17.75 -3.05 -11.28
N GLN A 713 17.57 -3.29 -9.98
CA GLN A 713 18.71 -3.21 -9.05
C GLN A 713 19.87 -4.13 -9.49
N MET A 714 19.56 -5.24 -10.19
CA MET A 714 20.52 -6.10 -10.88
C MET A 714 21.42 -5.35 -11.87
N LEU A 715 20.85 -4.55 -12.78
CA LEU A 715 21.59 -3.78 -13.77
C LEU A 715 22.60 -2.83 -13.10
N ASN A 716 22.15 -2.12 -12.05
CA ASN A 716 23.01 -1.22 -11.30
C ASN A 716 24.18 -1.95 -10.63
N ILE A 717 23.91 -3.01 -9.85
CA ILE A 717 24.97 -3.72 -9.14
C ILE A 717 25.96 -4.41 -10.10
N LEU A 718 25.51 -4.92 -11.24
CA LEU A 718 26.41 -5.47 -12.26
C LEU A 718 27.30 -4.38 -12.91
N GLY A 719 26.78 -3.16 -13.13
CA GLY A 719 27.58 -2.03 -13.58
C GLY A 719 28.61 -1.56 -12.54
N ILE A 720 28.26 -1.64 -11.25
CA ILE A 720 29.20 -1.40 -10.14
C ILE A 720 30.29 -2.49 -10.10
N VAL A 721 29.93 -3.76 -10.29
CA VAL A 721 30.89 -4.87 -10.38
C VAL A 721 31.84 -4.68 -11.57
N TYR A 722 31.36 -4.20 -12.73
CA TYR A 722 32.20 -3.82 -13.86
C TYR A 722 33.22 -2.73 -13.48
N ARG A 723 32.76 -1.61 -12.89
CA ARG A 723 33.64 -0.53 -12.43
C ARG A 723 34.70 -1.03 -11.46
N TYR A 724 34.31 -1.82 -10.46
CA TYR A 724 35.23 -2.42 -9.48
C TYR A 724 36.27 -3.33 -10.16
N LYS A 725 35.85 -4.19 -11.10
CA LYS A 725 36.78 -5.05 -11.87
C LYS A 725 37.80 -4.22 -12.64
N LYS A 726 37.36 -3.20 -13.39
CA LYS A 726 38.27 -2.31 -14.14
C LYS A 726 39.21 -1.52 -13.22
N MET A 727 38.75 -1.07 -12.04
CA MET A 727 39.64 -0.48 -11.03
C MET A 727 40.74 -1.45 -10.60
N LYS A 728 40.41 -2.72 -10.32
CA LYS A 728 41.39 -3.73 -9.88
C LYS A 728 42.42 -4.10 -10.97
N GLU A 729 42.08 -3.92 -12.24
CA GLU A 729 42.97 -4.14 -13.39
C GLU A 729 43.89 -2.95 -13.69
N MET A 730 43.59 -1.77 -13.13
CA MET A 730 44.37 -0.53 -13.32
C MET A 730 45.39 -0.30 -12.21
N SER A 731 46.44 0.49 -12.50
CA SER A 731 47.32 1.06 -11.48
C SER A 731 46.61 2.09 -10.61
N ALA A 732 47.10 2.34 -9.40
CA ALA A 732 46.49 3.31 -8.48
C ALA A 732 46.43 4.76 -9.02
N SER A 733 47.32 5.12 -9.95
CA SER A 733 47.29 6.40 -10.66
C SER A 733 46.19 6.45 -11.72
N GLU A 734 46.04 5.40 -12.53
CA GLU A 734 45.01 5.31 -13.57
C GLU A 734 43.62 5.28 -12.94
N ARG A 735 43.41 4.49 -11.88
CA ARG A 735 42.14 4.46 -11.10
C ARG A 735 41.64 5.86 -10.75
N LYS A 736 42.52 6.72 -10.23
CA LYS A 736 42.20 8.08 -9.79
C LYS A 736 42.00 9.07 -10.93
N ALA A 737 42.60 8.82 -12.10
CA ALA A 737 42.41 9.66 -13.28
C ALA A 737 41.13 9.28 -14.04
N THR A 738 40.75 8.00 -14.04
CA THR A 738 39.61 7.48 -14.80
C THR A 738 38.29 7.59 -14.06
N PHE A 739 38.24 7.30 -12.75
CA PHE A 739 36.98 7.19 -12.01
C PHE A 739 36.78 8.29 -10.98
N VAL A 740 35.57 8.85 -10.96
CA VAL A 740 35.09 9.70 -9.87
C VAL A 740 34.83 8.83 -8.62
N PRO A 741 35.24 9.27 -7.41
CA PRO A 741 34.88 8.61 -6.16
C PRO A 741 33.36 8.52 -5.96
N ARG A 742 32.82 7.33 -5.66
CA ARG A 742 31.37 7.11 -5.51
C ARG A 742 30.99 6.38 -4.22
N VAL A 743 29.86 6.79 -3.65
CA VAL A 743 29.12 6.01 -2.63
C VAL A 743 27.79 5.59 -3.27
N CYS A 744 27.73 4.33 -3.69
CA CYS A 744 26.55 3.73 -4.31
C CYS A 744 25.64 3.16 -3.21
N ILE A 745 24.45 3.75 -3.06
CA ILE A 745 23.51 3.48 -1.97
C ILE A 745 22.26 2.81 -2.52
N PHE A 746 22.04 1.57 -2.10
CA PHE A 746 20.80 0.82 -2.36
C PHE A 746 19.87 0.89 -1.15
N GLY A 747 18.58 0.70 -1.37
CA GLY A 747 17.63 0.46 -0.29
C GLY A 747 16.24 0.12 -0.81
N GLY A 748 15.49 -0.64 -0.02
CA GLY A 748 14.17 -1.11 -0.40
C GLY A 748 13.85 -2.48 0.18
N LYS A 749 12.56 -2.78 0.28
CA LYS A 749 12.05 -4.07 0.78
C LYS A 749 11.80 -5.01 -0.42
N ALA A 750 12.28 -6.25 -0.35
CA ALA A 750 11.89 -7.34 -1.25
C ALA A 750 10.63 -8.01 -0.69
N PHE A 751 9.68 -8.47 -1.52
CA PHE A 751 8.54 -9.22 -0.97
C PHE A 751 9.00 -10.57 -0.38
N ALA A 752 8.43 -11.00 0.73
CA ALA A 752 9.00 -12.07 1.56
C ALA A 752 9.12 -13.42 0.82
N THR A 753 8.12 -13.78 0.00
CA THR A 753 8.13 -15.01 -0.83
C THR A 753 8.86 -14.85 -2.17
N TYR A 754 9.27 -13.63 -2.54
CA TYR A 754 9.97 -13.38 -3.80
C TYR A 754 11.46 -13.69 -3.69
N VAL A 755 11.78 -14.97 -3.85
CA VAL A 755 13.13 -15.57 -3.72
C VAL A 755 14.20 -14.76 -4.48
N GLN A 756 13.98 -14.45 -5.75
CA GLN A 756 14.99 -13.76 -6.58
C GLN A 756 15.22 -12.31 -6.11
N ALA A 757 14.19 -11.61 -5.64
CA ALA A 757 14.36 -10.28 -5.05
C ALA A 757 15.17 -10.31 -3.74
N LYS A 758 14.97 -11.32 -2.88
CA LYS A 758 15.82 -11.52 -1.67
C LYS A 758 17.27 -11.87 -2.05
N ARG A 759 17.49 -12.66 -3.11
CA ARG A 759 18.83 -12.95 -3.66
C ARG A 759 19.54 -11.71 -4.20
N ILE A 760 18.82 -10.78 -4.83
CA ILE A 760 19.37 -9.48 -5.26
C ILE A 760 19.86 -8.67 -4.06
N VAL A 761 19.08 -8.58 -2.96
CA VAL A 761 19.53 -7.91 -1.73
C VAL A 761 20.81 -8.54 -1.19
N LYS A 762 20.82 -9.89 -1.07
CA LYS A 762 21.98 -10.66 -0.61
C LYS A 762 23.23 -10.43 -1.48
N PHE A 763 23.07 -10.36 -2.80
CA PHE A 763 24.17 -10.09 -3.73
C PHE A 763 24.74 -8.68 -3.54
N ILE A 764 23.88 -7.66 -3.40
CA ILE A 764 24.33 -6.28 -3.14
C ILE A 764 25.10 -6.20 -1.81
N THR A 765 24.65 -6.88 -0.76
CA THR A 765 25.34 -6.87 0.54
C THR A 765 26.71 -7.55 0.49
N ASP A 766 26.85 -8.62 -0.29
CA ASP A 766 28.12 -9.34 -0.46
C ASP A 766 29.12 -8.53 -1.30
N VAL A 767 28.67 -7.92 -2.40
CA VAL A 767 29.49 -6.96 -3.18
C VAL A 767 29.94 -5.80 -2.30
N GLY A 768 29.06 -5.25 -1.46
CA GLY A 768 29.40 -4.23 -0.48
C GLY A 768 30.44 -4.69 0.55
N ALA A 769 30.31 -5.92 1.06
CA ALA A 769 31.27 -6.48 2.00
C ALA A 769 32.68 -6.62 1.39
N THR A 770 32.80 -7.10 0.14
CA THR A 770 34.09 -7.17 -0.56
C THR A 770 34.64 -5.77 -0.88
N VAL A 771 33.87 -4.92 -1.55
CA VAL A 771 34.35 -3.62 -2.06
C VAL A 771 34.72 -2.67 -0.92
N ASN A 772 33.92 -2.60 0.14
CA ASN A 772 34.13 -1.61 1.20
C ASN A 772 35.39 -1.86 2.05
N HIS A 773 35.87 -3.12 2.08
CA HIS A 773 37.06 -3.55 2.82
C HIS A 773 38.32 -3.69 1.93
N ASP A 774 38.23 -3.46 0.62
CA ASP A 774 39.38 -3.58 -0.28
C ASP A 774 40.32 -2.35 -0.15
N PRO A 775 41.57 -2.53 0.33
CA PRO A 775 42.52 -1.44 0.49
C PRO A 775 43.00 -0.85 -0.85
N ASP A 776 42.88 -1.58 -1.96
CA ASP A 776 43.21 -1.06 -3.31
C ASP A 776 42.20 -0.03 -3.82
N ILE A 777 40.98 -0.05 -3.26
CA ILE A 777 39.87 0.81 -3.65
C ILE A 777 39.72 1.98 -2.66
N GLY A 778 39.78 1.70 -1.35
CA GLY A 778 39.62 2.73 -0.32
C GLY A 778 38.27 3.46 -0.47
N ASP A 779 38.31 4.79 -0.56
CA ASP A 779 37.12 5.63 -0.74
C ASP A 779 36.77 5.95 -2.21
N LEU A 780 37.46 5.33 -3.19
CA LEU A 780 37.13 5.49 -4.61
C LEU A 780 35.77 4.87 -4.98
N LEU A 781 35.41 3.78 -4.30
CA LEU A 781 34.10 3.15 -4.46
C LEU A 781 33.66 2.54 -3.12
N LYS A 782 32.47 2.92 -2.67
CA LYS A 782 31.75 2.26 -1.57
C LYS A 782 30.38 1.81 -2.07
N VAL A 783 29.93 0.64 -1.62
CA VAL A 783 28.61 0.07 -1.96
C VAL A 783 27.90 -0.28 -0.67
N VAL A 784 26.74 0.32 -0.43
CA VAL A 784 26.03 0.21 0.86
C VAL A 784 24.56 -0.10 0.62
N PHE A 785 24.03 -1.11 1.29
CA PHE A 785 22.60 -1.36 1.36
C PHE A 785 22.04 -0.75 2.65
N VAL A 786 21.10 0.18 2.53
CA VAL A 786 20.41 0.81 3.66
C VAL A 786 19.25 -0.08 4.09
N PRO A 787 19.26 -0.61 5.34
CA PRO A 787 18.15 -1.38 5.85
C PRO A 787 16.92 -0.50 6.10
N ASP A 788 15.76 -1.13 6.00
CA ASP A 788 14.45 -0.61 6.42
C ASP A 788 14.05 0.71 5.76
N TYR A 789 14.25 0.80 4.44
CA TYR A 789 13.83 1.96 3.66
C TYR A 789 12.33 2.26 3.84
N ASN A 790 12.04 3.43 4.41
CA ASN A 790 10.72 3.95 4.76
C ASN A 790 10.68 5.48 4.51
N VAL A 791 9.66 6.20 5.02
CA VAL A 791 9.54 7.65 4.80
C VAL A 791 10.68 8.41 5.50
N SER A 792 10.99 8.07 6.75
CA SER A 792 12.08 8.71 7.51
C SER A 792 13.47 8.51 6.88
N VAL A 793 13.75 7.32 6.34
CA VAL A 793 14.99 7.06 5.59
C VAL A 793 15.01 7.87 4.29
N ALA A 794 13.88 7.99 3.59
CA ALA A 794 13.77 8.80 2.38
C ALA A 794 13.96 10.31 2.65
N GLU A 795 13.39 10.83 3.76
CA GLU A 795 13.58 12.22 4.22
C GLU A 795 15.05 12.55 4.50
N LEU A 796 15.87 11.55 4.84
CA LEU A 796 17.31 11.72 5.07
C LEU A 796 18.14 11.57 3.79
N LEU A 797 17.86 10.53 2.98
CA LEU A 797 18.65 10.23 1.78
C LEU A 797 18.42 11.25 0.66
N ILE A 798 17.16 11.60 0.36
CA ILE A 798 16.81 12.43 -0.81
C ILE A 798 17.50 13.81 -0.79
N PRO A 799 17.52 14.57 0.32
CA PRO A 799 18.24 15.85 0.40
C PRO A 799 19.75 15.75 0.13
N ALA A 800 20.35 14.60 0.44
CA ALA A 800 21.79 14.32 0.32
C ALA A 800 22.18 13.75 -1.05
N SER A 801 21.23 13.23 -1.83
CA SER A 801 21.51 12.58 -3.12
C SER A 801 21.97 13.57 -4.18
N GLU A 802 22.88 13.13 -5.04
CA GLU A 802 23.40 13.90 -6.18
C GLU A 802 23.01 13.23 -7.49
N LEU A 803 23.13 11.90 -7.56
CA LEU A 803 22.56 11.07 -8.63
C LEU A 803 21.50 10.11 -8.05
N SER A 804 20.38 9.93 -8.76
CA SER A 804 19.39 8.91 -8.43
C SER A 804 19.03 8.04 -9.63
N GLN A 805 18.80 6.75 -9.39
CA GLN A 805 18.62 5.75 -10.44
C GLN A 805 17.16 5.31 -10.60
N HIS A 806 16.60 5.62 -11.77
CA HIS A 806 15.21 5.31 -12.14
C HIS A 806 15.20 4.43 -13.40
N ILE A 807 15.85 3.28 -13.26
CA ILE A 807 16.35 2.43 -14.36
C ILE A 807 15.46 1.21 -14.67
N SER A 808 14.14 1.35 -14.56
CA SER A 808 13.22 0.22 -14.81
C SER A 808 13.21 -0.16 -16.30
N THR A 809 12.75 -1.37 -16.63
CA THR A 809 12.56 -1.75 -18.03
C THR A 809 11.50 -0.84 -18.63
N ALA A 810 11.74 -0.21 -19.79
CA ALA A 810 10.79 0.77 -20.32
C ALA A 810 9.41 0.15 -20.57
N GLY A 811 8.33 0.88 -20.22
CA GLY A 811 6.96 0.38 -20.23
C GLY A 811 6.55 -0.39 -18.97
N MET A 812 7.38 -0.42 -17.91
CA MET A 812 7.05 -1.11 -16.65
C MET A 812 6.79 -0.17 -15.47
N GLU A 813 7.14 1.12 -15.56
CA GLU A 813 6.73 2.13 -14.57
C GLU A 813 5.54 2.94 -15.09
N ALA A 814 4.40 2.87 -14.41
CA ALA A 814 3.26 3.75 -14.68
C ALA A 814 3.57 5.24 -14.39
N SER A 815 4.52 5.53 -13.50
CA SER A 815 4.84 6.88 -13.02
C SER A 815 6.21 6.88 -12.31
N GLY A 816 6.33 7.42 -11.10
CA GLY A 816 7.57 7.42 -10.34
C GLY A 816 7.66 8.57 -9.32
N THR A 817 7.00 8.43 -8.17
CA THR A 817 6.95 9.53 -7.18
C THR A 817 8.25 9.75 -6.40
N SER A 818 9.21 8.80 -6.40
CA SER A 818 10.55 9.08 -5.86
C SER A 818 11.38 9.95 -6.80
N ASN A 819 11.24 9.76 -8.12
CA ASN A 819 11.90 10.52 -9.18
C ASN A 819 11.66 12.03 -8.94
N MET A 820 10.39 12.41 -8.79
CA MET A 820 9.93 13.79 -8.53
C MET A 820 10.64 14.41 -7.30
N LYS A 821 10.75 13.68 -6.19
CA LYS A 821 11.39 14.16 -4.95
C LYS A 821 12.89 14.39 -5.13
N PHE A 822 13.57 13.54 -5.91
CA PHE A 822 14.98 13.71 -6.22
C PHE A 822 15.20 14.98 -7.06
N ALA A 823 14.44 15.18 -8.14
CA ALA A 823 14.52 16.39 -8.97
C ALA A 823 14.26 17.66 -8.13
N MET A 824 13.23 17.65 -7.28
CA MET A 824 12.93 18.74 -6.32
C MET A 824 14.12 19.10 -5.42
N ASN A 825 14.95 18.13 -5.01
CA ASN A 825 16.13 18.34 -4.15
C ASN A 825 17.44 18.55 -4.93
N GLY A 826 17.34 18.84 -6.24
CA GLY A 826 18.47 19.03 -7.13
C GLY A 826 19.31 17.77 -7.35
N CYS A 827 18.76 16.59 -7.08
CA CYS A 827 19.39 15.34 -7.44
C CYS A 827 19.10 15.05 -8.91
N ILE A 828 20.17 14.90 -9.70
CA ILE A 828 20.10 14.59 -11.12
C ILE A 828 19.76 13.10 -11.28
N GLN A 829 19.17 12.74 -12.40
CA GLN A 829 18.63 11.40 -12.64
C GLN A 829 19.39 10.68 -13.76
N ILE A 830 19.61 9.38 -13.56
CA ILE A 830 19.87 8.42 -14.64
C ILE A 830 18.66 7.48 -14.76
N GLY A 831 18.16 7.28 -15.98
CA GLY A 831 16.94 6.51 -16.18
C GLY A 831 16.69 6.13 -17.64
N THR A 832 15.73 5.24 -17.81
CA THR A 832 15.10 4.88 -19.10
C THR A 832 14.00 5.89 -19.45
N LEU A 833 13.53 5.87 -20.70
CA LEU A 833 12.38 6.65 -21.15
C LEU A 833 11.07 5.95 -20.69
N ASP A 834 10.83 5.98 -19.38
CA ASP A 834 9.85 5.17 -18.67
C ASP A 834 9.14 5.96 -17.55
N GLY A 835 7.82 5.78 -17.42
CA GLY A 835 6.99 6.44 -16.43
C GLY A 835 7.25 7.95 -16.28
N ALA A 836 7.47 8.40 -15.05
CA ALA A 836 7.67 9.81 -14.74
C ALA A 836 9.01 10.39 -15.24
N ASN A 837 9.96 9.57 -15.71
CA ASN A 837 11.23 10.09 -16.26
C ASN A 837 11.00 10.95 -17.51
N VAL A 838 9.96 10.64 -18.30
CA VAL A 838 9.68 11.35 -19.55
C VAL A 838 9.27 12.80 -19.26
N GLU A 839 8.22 12.97 -18.45
CA GLU A 839 7.73 14.30 -18.05
C GLU A 839 8.79 15.08 -17.25
N ILE A 840 9.60 14.43 -16.40
CA ILE A 840 10.70 15.10 -15.70
C ILE A 840 11.76 15.60 -16.68
N ARG A 841 12.19 14.77 -17.64
CA ARG A 841 13.18 15.13 -18.66
C ARG A 841 12.72 16.31 -19.53
N GLU A 842 11.43 16.41 -19.82
CA GLU A 842 10.82 17.55 -20.51
C GLU A 842 10.94 18.84 -19.68
N GLU A 843 10.55 18.81 -18.40
CA GLU A 843 10.51 20.00 -17.54
C GLU A 843 11.89 20.50 -17.07
N VAL A 844 12.84 19.59 -16.84
CA VAL A 844 14.23 19.96 -16.46
C VAL A 844 15.12 20.22 -17.68
N GLY A 845 14.70 19.77 -18.86
CA GLY A 845 15.45 19.86 -20.12
C GLY A 845 16.44 18.71 -20.31
N GLU A 846 16.59 18.27 -21.56
CA GLU A 846 17.32 17.04 -21.92
C GLU A 846 18.78 17.01 -21.44
N ASP A 847 19.48 18.15 -21.49
CA ASP A 847 20.87 18.29 -21.06
C ASP A 847 21.10 18.08 -19.55
N ASN A 848 20.03 18.08 -18.75
CA ASN A 848 20.06 17.97 -17.29
C ASN A 848 19.55 16.60 -16.77
N PHE A 849 19.40 15.61 -17.66
CA PHE A 849 18.96 14.24 -17.37
C PHE A 849 19.81 13.21 -18.14
N PHE A 850 20.22 12.11 -17.50
CA PHE A 850 21.03 11.06 -18.13
C PHE A 850 20.16 9.91 -18.65
N LEU A 851 19.83 9.94 -19.94
CA LEU A 851 19.01 8.94 -20.62
C LEU A 851 19.86 7.77 -21.20
N PHE A 852 19.37 6.53 -21.05
CA PHE A 852 19.92 5.34 -21.71
C PHE A 852 18.83 4.27 -21.94
N GLY A 853 19.20 3.17 -22.60
CA GLY A 853 18.39 1.96 -22.73
C GLY A 853 17.33 2.00 -23.82
N ALA A 854 16.69 0.84 -24.04
CA ALA A 854 15.59 0.67 -24.98
C ALA A 854 14.32 1.45 -24.59
N LYS A 855 13.50 1.78 -25.58
CA LYS A 855 12.19 2.43 -25.44
C LYS A 855 11.08 1.38 -25.34
N ALA A 856 9.94 1.75 -24.75
CA ALA A 856 8.82 0.84 -24.50
C ALA A 856 8.35 0.05 -25.75
N HIS A 857 8.24 0.70 -26.92
CA HIS A 857 7.81 0.05 -28.16
C HIS A 857 8.84 -0.95 -28.75
N GLU A 858 10.10 -0.89 -28.31
CA GLU A 858 11.16 -1.79 -28.79
C GLU A 858 11.16 -3.11 -27.98
N ILE A 859 10.60 -3.12 -26.77
CA ILE A 859 10.73 -4.21 -25.79
C ILE A 859 10.17 -5.55 -26.30
N ALA A 860 9.00 -5.55 -26.95
CA ALA A 860 8.39 -6.76 -27.49
C ALA A 860 9.24 -7.38 -28.61
N GLY A 861 9.78 -6.54 -29.50
CA GLY A 861 10.72 -6.97 -30.55
C GLY A 861 12.01 -7.55 -29.98
N LEU A 862 12.59 -6.89 -28.96
CA LEU A 862 13.82 -7.33 -28.30
C LEU A 862 13.66 -8.65 -27.53
N ARG A 863 12.47 -8.91 -26.97
CA ARG A 863 12.14 -10.21 -26.36
C ARG A 863 11.98 -11.30 -27.41
N LYS A 864 11.42 -10.97 -28.57
CA LYS A 864 11.31 -11.89 -29.71
C LYS A 864 12.69 -12.24 -30.30
N GLU A 865 13.56 -11.24 -30.53
CA GLU A 865 14.98 -11.38 -30.90
C GLU A 865 15.71 -12.37 -29.96
N ARG A 866 15.42 -12.29 -28.66
CA ARG A 866 15.97 -13.21 -27.65
C ARG A 866 15.41 -14.63 -27.76
N ALA A 867 14.10 -14.78 -27.93
CA ALA A 867 13.44 -16.09 -28.07
C ALA A 867 13.89 -16.83 -29.34
N GLU A 868 14.06 -16.11 -30.46
CA GLU A 868 14.57 -16.64 -31.74
C GLU A 868 16.08 -16.91 -31.70
N GLY A 869 16.77 -16.55 -30.61
CA GLY A 869 18.19 -16.83 -30.38
C GLY A 869 19.16 -15.88 -31.10
N GLU A 870 18.66 -14.75 -31.60
CA GLU A 870 19.45 -13.75 -32.35
C GLU A 870 20.22 -12.79 -31.43
N PHE A 871 19.78 -12.64 -30.17
CA PHE A 871 20.44 -11.75 -29.20
C PHE A 871 21.85 -12.25 -28.80
N VAL A 872 22.88 -11.47 -29.16
CA VAL A 872 24.26 -11.67 -28.71
C VAL A 872 24.61 -10.65 -27.61
N PRO A 873 24.98 -11.09 -26.39
CA PRO A 873 25.33 -10.18 -25.31
C PRO A 873 26.69 -9.49 -25.52
N ASP A 874 26.83 -8.28 -24.97
CA ASP A 874 28.09 -7.52 -25.00
C ASP A 874 29.19 -8.26 -24.22
N PRO A 875 30.45 -8.34 -24.73
CA PRO A 875 31.56 -9.00 -24.04
C PRO A 875 31.81 -8.50 -22.61
N ARG A 876 31.54 -7.21 -22.32
CA ARG A 876 31.65 -6.61 -20.98
C ARG A 876 30.60 -7.17 -20.00
N PHE A 877 29.41 -7.52 -20.50
CA PHE A 877 28.37 -8.14 -19.69
C PHE A 877 28.73 -9.60 -19.33
N GLU A 878 29.22 -10.37 -20.30
CA GLU A 878 29.73 -11.73 -20.05
C GLU A 878 30.96 -11.74 -19.13
N GLU A 879 31.87 -10.77 -19.30
CA GLU A 879 33.01 -10.55 -18.40
C GLU A 879 32.55 -10.37 -16.94
N VAL A 880 31.48 -9.61 -16.71
CA VAL A 880 30.90 -9.39 -15.39
C VAL A 880 30.25 -10.65 -14.83
N LYS A 881 29.39 -11.35 -15.58
CA LYS A 881 28.76 -12.61 -15.13
C LYS A 881 29.83 -13.64 -14.75
N LYS A 882 30.90 -13.77 -15.54
CA LYS A 882 32.03 -14.65 -15.24
C LYS A 882 32.80 -14.22 -13.99
N PHE A 883 32.96 -12.91 -13.76
CA PHE A 883 33.62 -12.39 -12.57
C PHE A 883 32.80 -12.61 -11.30
N VAL A 884 31.48 -12.46 -11.35
CA VAL A 884 30.56 -12.82 -10.24
C VAL A 884 30.70 -14.30 -9.90
N ARG A 885 30.65 -15.17 -10.91
CA ARG A 885 30.82 -16.63 -10.76
C ARG A 885 32.20 -17.07 -10.25
N SER A 886 33.20 -16.19 -10.22
CA SER A 886 34.54 -16.54 -9.73
C SER A 886 34.65 -16.71 -8.21
N GLY A 887 33.59 -16.41 -7.45
CA GLY A 887 33.60 -16.47 -5.98
C GLY A 887 34.26 -15.27 -5.29
N VAL A 888 34.60 -14.21 -6.04
CA VAL A 888 35.23 -12.99 -5.49
C VAL A 888 34.34 -12.23 -4.48
N PHE A 889 33.03 -12.46 -4.52
CA PHE A 889 32.05 -11.88 -3.59
C PHE A 889 31.67 -12.83 -2.43
N GLY A 890 32.49 -13.84 -2.16
CA GLY A 890 32.31 -14.75 -1.02
C GLY A 890 31.85 -16.15 -1.43
N PRO A 891 31.29 -16.94 -0.48
CA PRO A 891 31.04 -18.37 -0.68
C PRO A 891 29.86 -18.67 -1.63
N TYR A 892 29.00 -17.69 -1.91
CA TYR A 892 27.91 -17.82 -2.86
C TYR A 892 28.42 -17.54 -4.27
N ASN A 893 28.29 -18.51 -5.19
CA ASN A 893 28.70 -18.36 -6.60
C ASN A 893 27.69 -17.58 -7.46
N TYR A 894 26.48 -17.34 -6.93
CA TYR A 894 25.37 -16.65 -7.58
C TYR A 894 24.94 -17.23 -8.94
N ASP A 895 25.19 -18.52 -9.19
CA ASP A 895 24.93 -19.11 -10.51
C ASP A 895 23.44 -19.11 -10.88
N GLU A 896 22.55 -19.47 -9.96
CA GLU A 896 21.09 -19.35 -10.17
C GLU A 896 20.62 -17.90 -10.39
N LEU A 897 21.33 -16.93 -9.82
CA LEU A 897 21.01 -15.50 -9.96
C LEU A 897 21.46 -14.97 -11.33
N MET A 898 22.61 -15.42 -11.83
CA MET A 898 23.06 -15.13 -13.19
C MET A 898 22.28 -15.92 -14.25
N GLY A 899 21.81 -17.11 -13.89
CA GLY A 899 21.03 -18.00 -14.75
C GLY A 899 19.66 -17.45 -15.16
N SER A 900 19.08 -16.50 -14.42
CA SER A 900 17.86 -15.79 -14.86
C SER A 900 18.11 -14.86 -16.06
N LEU A 901 19.37 -14.49 -16.30
CA LEU A 901 19.81 -13.66 -17.42
C LEU A 901 20.20 -14.50 -18.65
N GLU A 902 19.98 -15.82 -18.61
CA GLU A 902 20.52 -16.80 -19.56
C GLU A 902 19.44 -17.77 -20.11
N GLY A 903 19.78 -18.48 -21.19
CA GLY A 903 18.80 -19.17 -22.05
C GLY A 903 18.03 -18.18 -22.94
N ASN A 904 17.18 -18.69 -23.82
CA ASN A 904 16.41 -17.88 -24.78
C ASN A 904 14.92 -17.80 -24.43
N GLU A 905 14.43 -18.78 -23.65
CA GLU A 905 13.05 -18.91 -23.20
C GLU A 905 12.97 -19.50 -21.78
N GLY A 906 11.75 -19.62 -21.25
CA GLY A 906 11.46 -20.20 -19.94
C GLY A 906 11.17 -19.18 -18.84
N TYR A 907 10.21 -19.50 -17.96
CA TYR A 907 9.83 -18.64 -16.84
C TYR A 907 10.99 -18.41 -15.86
N GLY A 908 11.17 -17.17 -15.41
CA GLY A 908 12.29 -16.78 -14.54
C GLY A 908 13.67 -16.81 -15.22
N ARG A 909 13.73 -16.94 -16.55
CA ARG A 909 14.96 -17.02 -17.36
C ARG A 909 14.92 -16.00 -18.52
N ALA A 910 15.84 -16.17 -19.47
CA ALA A 910 15.88 -15.45 -20.73
C ALA A 910 16.08 -13.92 -20.65
N ASP A 911 16.46 -13.36 -19.49
CA ASP A 911 16.64 -11.91 -19.30
C ASP A 911 15.42 -11.09 -19.76
N TYR A 912 14.21 -11.49 -19.33
CA TYR A 912 12.95 -10.85 -19.72
C TYR A 912 12.89 -9.32 -19.45
N PHE A 913 13.74 -8.83 -18.54
CA PHE A 913 13.88 -7.42 -18.15
C PHE A 913 15.07 -6.71 -18.83
N LEU A 914 15.67 -7.34 -19.86
CA LEU A 914 16.65 -6.75 -20.77
C LEU A 914 17.86 -6.13 -20.04
N VAL A 915 18.32 -6.76 -18.96
CA VAL A 915 19.47 -6.33 -18.17
C VAL A 915 20.73 -6.35 -19.03
N GLY A 916 20.99 -7.45 -19.75
CA GLY A 916 22.13 -7.61 -20.63
C GLY A 916 22.05 -6.80 -21.92
N LYS A 917 20.83 -6.55 -22.44
CA LYS A 917 20.62 -5.70 -23.63
C LYS A 917 20.90 -4.22 -23.34
N ASP A 918 20.41 -3.69 -22.22
CA ASP A 918 20.64 -2.30 -21.85
C ASP A 918 22.03 -2.05 -21.22
N PHE A 919 22.70 -3.11 -20.71
CA PHE A 919 23.98 -3.04 -20.01
C PHE A 919 25.04 -2.13 -20.67
N PRO A 920 25.31 -2.21 -22.00
CA PRO A 920 26.31 -1.37 -22.67
C PRO A 920 25.97 0.11 -22.55
N SER A 921 24.74 0.47 -22.92
CA SER A 921 24.26 1.85 -22.88
C SER A 921 24.21 2.42 -21.45
N TYR A 922 23.94 1.56 -20.46
CA TYR A 922 23.95 1.94 -19.04
C TYR A 922 25.36 2.30 -18.55
N ILE A 923 26.37 1.46 -18.79
CA ILE A 923 27.73 1.74 -18.33
C ILE A 923 28.37 2.93 -19.06
N GLU A 924 28.10 3.09 -20.35
CA GLU A 924 28.52 4.25 -21.16
C GLU A 924 27.81 5.55 -20.72
N CYS A 925 26.58 5.46 -20.22
CA CYS A 925 25.90 6.60 -19.60
C CYS A 925 26.51 6.96 -18.23
N GLN A 926 26.95 5.97 -17.45
CA GLN A 926 27.67 6.19 -16.18
C GLN A 926 29.06 6.83 -16.37
N GLU A 927 29.73 6.61 -17.51
CA GLU A 927 30.97 7.30 -17.88
C GLU A 927 30.73 8.81 -18.12
N LYS A 928 29.67 9.17 -18.87
CA LYS A 928 29.26 10.57 -19.07
C LYS A 928 28.91 11.29 -17.76
N ILE A 929 28.43 10.56 -16.75
CA ILE A 929 28.16 11.10 -15.41
C ILE A 929 29.45 11.41 -14.66
N ASP A 930 30.48 10.56 -14.76
CA ASP A 930 31.79 10.84 -14.17
C ASP A 930 32.40 12.09 -14.80
N GLU A 931 32.38 12.22 -16.13
CA GLU A 931 32.82 13.44 -16.85
C GLU A 931 32.05 14.69 -16.38
N ALA A 932 30.73 14.60 -16.28
CA ALA A 932 29.90 15.73 -15.87
C ALA A 932 30.07 16.11 -14.38
N TYR A 933 30.42 15.17 -13.50
CA TYR A 933 30.68 15.44 -12.09
C TYR A 933 32.07 16.06 -11.84
N GLN A 934 33.06 15.79 -12.71
CA GLN A 934 34.36 16.48 -12.67
C GLN A 934 34.20 18.00 -12.89
N ASP A 935 33.30 18.42 -13.78
CA ASP A 935 32.87 19.82 -13.89
C ASP A 935 31.79 20.16 -12.85
N GLN A 936 32.23 20.52 -11.64
CA GLN A 936 31.34 20.93 -10.56
C GLN A 936 30.49 22.19 -10.87
N LYS A 937 30.89 23.04 -11.83
CA LYS A 937 30.09 24.21 -12.25
C LYS A 937 28.91 23.74 -13.11
N ARG A 938 29.16 22.86 -14.08
CA ARG A 938 28.11 22.17 -14.86
C ARG A 938 27.21 21.32 -13.97
N TRP A 939 27.77 20.50 -13.07
CA TRP A 939 26.99 19.65 -12.17
C TRP A 939 26.03 20.45 -11.29
N THR A 940 26.51 21.53 -10.66
CA THR A 940 25.65 22.37 -9.81
C THR A 940 24.60 23.11 -10.62
N ARG A 941 24.92 23.54 -11.85
CA ARG A 941 23.93 24.12 -12.78
C ARG A 941 22.80 23.14 -13.11
N MET A 942 23.12 21.89 -13.49
CA MET A 942 22.13 20.83 -13.75
C MET A 942 21.28 20.55 -12.50
N SER A 943 21.90 20.55 -11.32
CA SER A 943 21.24 20.38 -10.02
C SER A 943 20.21 21.49 -9.73
N ILE A 944 20.56 22.76 -9.94
CA ILE A 944 19.64 23.90 -9.79
C ILE A 944 18.48 23.82 -10.79
N LEU A 945 18.77 23.46 -12.05
CA LEU A 945 17.74 23.33 -13.10
C LEU A 945 16.76 22.18 -12.85
N ASN A 946 17.19 21.09 -12.20
CA ASN A 946 16.30 20.01 -11.77
C ASN A 946 15.28 20.51 -10.73
N THR A 947 15.70 21.26 -9.70
CA THR A 947 14.75 21.90 -8.77
C THR A 947 13.87 22.92 -9.48
N ALA A 948 14.44 23.73 -10.39
CA ALA A 948 13.71 24.78 -11.09
C ALA A 948 12.63 24.25 -12.06
N GLY A 949 12.84 23.06 -12.66
CA GLY A 949 11.84 22.36 -13.46
C GLY A 949 10.83 21.53 -12.64
N SER A 950 11.03 21.37 -11.33
CA SER A 950 10.24 20.41 -10.55
C SER A 950 8.78 20.80 -10.24
N TYR A 951 8.34 22.00 -10.64
CA TYR A 951 7.04 22.57 -10.27
C TYR A 951 5.83 21.78 -10.79
N LYS A 952 5.89 21.17 -11.98
CA LYS A 952 4.83 20.28 -12.52
C LYS A 952 4.52 19.12 -11.56
N PHE A 953 5.47 18.73 -10.71
CA PHE A 953 5.36 17.55 -9.84
C PHE A 953 4.89 17.85 -8.41
N SER A 954 4.39 19.06 -8.13
CA SER A 954 3.65 19.32 -6.89
C SER A 954 2.33 18.55 -6.88
N SER A 955 2.03 17.85 -5.78
CA SER A 955 0.71 17.20 -5.60
C SER A 955 -0.46 18.19 -5.53
N ASP A 956 -0.18 19.49 -5.34
CA ASP A 956 -1.22 20.53 -5.33
C ASP A 956 -1.89 20.69 -6.71
N ARG A 957 -1.10 20.73 -7.79
CA ARG A 957 -1.61 20.70 -9.17
C ARG A 957 -2.45 19.44 -9.40
N THR A 958 -1.92 18.27 -9.05
CA THR A 958 -2.63 16.99 -9.19
C THR A 958 -3.99 17.06 -8.50
N ILE A 959 -4.05 17.55 -7.26
CA ILE A 959 -5.29 17.69 -6.51
C ILE A 959 -6.26 18.69 -7.15
N HIS A 960 -5.79 19.81 -7.70
CA HIS A 960 -6.66 20.73 -8.45
C HIS A 960 -7.30 20.06 -9.67
N GLU A 961 -6.56 19.24 -10.43
CA GLU A 961 -7.10 18.49 -11.58
C GLU A 961 -8.13 17.45 -11.14
N TYR A 962 -7.85 16.62 -10.11
CA TYR A 962 -8.84 15.66 -9.59
C TYR A 962 -10.09 16.38 -9.04
N ALA A 963 -9.91 17.47 -8.29
CA ALA A 963 -11.00 18.23 -7.71
C ALA A 963 -11.93 18.85 -8.75
N LYS A 964 -11.37 19.30 -9.88
CA LYS A 964 -12.11 19.94 -10.98
C LYS A 964 -12.72 18.94 -11.96
N ASP A 965 -11.90 18.04 -12.51
CA ASP A 965 -12.26 17.23 -13.68
C ASP A 965 -12.89 15.86 -13.32
N ILE A 966 -12.84 15.46 -12.03
CA ILE A 966 -13.41 14.20 -11.54
C ILE A 966 -14.39 14.46 -10.38
N TRP A 967 -13.93 14.97 -9.24
CA TRP A 967 -14.77 15.05 -8.03
C TRP A 967 -15.79 16.20 -8.05
N ASN A 968 -15.55 17.24 -8.84
CA ASN A 968 -16.32 18.49 -8.87
C ASN A 968 -16.49 19.11 -7.46
N ILE A 969 -15.39 19.18 -6.69
CA ILE A 969 -15.34 19.83 -5.38
C ILE A 969 -14.66 21.20 -5.47
N LYS A 970 -14.99 22.08 -4.52
CA LYS A 970 -14.44 23.45 -4.43
C LYS A 970 -13.75 23.63 -3.07
N PRO A 971 -12.74 24.51 -2.97
CA PRO A 971 -12.14 24.84 -1.68
C PRO A 971 -13.16 25.51 -0.75
N VAL A 972 -13.01 25.27 0.54
CA VAL A 972 -13.88 25.73 1.62
C VAL A 972 -12.98 26.34 2.70
N GLU A 973 -12.75 27.63 2.59
CA GLU A 973 -11.91 28.36 3.54
C GLU A 973 -12.65 28.56 4.87
N LEU A 974 -11.92 28.40 5.98
CA LEU A 974 -12.44 28.65 7.32
C LEU A 974 -12.37 30.15 7.67
N PRO A 975 -13.39 30.72 8.35
CA PRO A 975 -13.35 32.09 8.88
C PRO A 975 -12.21 32.32 9.89
#